data_AF-A0A6N2DTU9-F1
#
_entry.id   AF-A0A6N2DTU9-F1
#
_cell.length_a   1.000
_cell.length_b   1.000
_cell.length_c   1.000
_cell.angle_alpha   90.00
_cell.angle_beta   90.00
_cell.angle_gamma   90.00
#
_symmetry.space_group_name_H-M   'P 1'
#
loop_
_entity.id
_entity.type
_entity.pdbx_description
1 polymer ?
#
loop_
_entity_poly.entity_id
_entity_poly.type
_entity_poly.pdbx_seq_one_letter_code
_entity_poly.pdbx_strand_id
1 'polypeptide(L)'
;MSGDYSRSTFDPWRHFSGVLMQQGRVALDADWNELVAIVQRRIRAEAVDTLGRAVVPRETPDGFAIAIAGSGAAKTMTIGRGRIYVHGHLAENHGAPPLVFDLGADRPDGSGPLGVLAETIGSEPVDYTAQPHFPSPPALPESDGPHLVYLDVWQREVTAIEERGLLESALGGVDTTTRTQTVWQVKVLENVGEGATCASADADLDGWNAEIAPSAGRLTSRSVTPEDPDDPCLIPPGGGYTGLENQLYRVEIHDPGPIGTATFKWSRDNATVASAVVDIPAPDTLTVTRIGRDAVLRFNDNDWVEVTDDIRELAGLPGEMRKITVEEETRRLRLSSPLPADLIPSGEGDDTVAVRHTRVRRWDQSGVVRDADGAGIADMDADSGPGSDGVIPVPAAGTFVVLEKGVRVSFSADPAGGAMRAMDYWTFAARTADASVTELDAAPPEGIHHHYCRLAVVTFPDTVLDCRVFWPPQFGGDSCACSVCVTPDSHNSGALTIQMAVDQVRGQGGTICLAAGEYALGSTPVLMDGMRSVRMVGQGWRTILSYTGAGAAIGVRNSLGVTLEDFTVLTPPRSDLADRAIGGGPAFHLRHNVGITIRRCVALQFGSRGGGNPAIGVEGLLLGALVEENALLAPSGIASMIEADPNQERMAYALVANLVVRDNVMVCGRSAVRFPDWSLHLSDMRITGNTILIVPGGGSEGAVVTTGAAGPGSRLAVDGNLIYAAGDGVVTGIDHTRIRDNELTWFGTDEDGNQPTTGSGVVVTQGLRPDRVDDCRIEGNRIDRAPEAGIAIRHRLGAARIAGNSVLRAGRAAIAMAAESGAGELAVIDNRFEDIMPTFMGDGEAAVAVHLIGVDRLTFSRNTVRGVAQRAVETPGQAAVFMQGCRDALLAGNQLTDIGPIEGFRETMAILASLPLASLHITDSVIVRSQDGPREQDATSWYAIRILAGISESPPLTHRRRLNYPLFVRTEGTVFAIDAFGIRTVANGLDPVLHIQGNSITAWGQSPAVQAILDGSCVVTGNTCHLQGQSGANAVVQIAAQRIAVSNNVVRRPSEQDAIQLQGKAFTVVGNITFGNIRINGSPLPPPWQDLNVLSS
;
A
#
# COMPACT_ATOMS: atom_id res chain seq x y z
N MET A 1 6.51 -34.20 30.79
CA MET A 1 7.25 -33.04 31.32
C MET A 1 7.92 -33.41 32.64
N SER A 2 9.25 -33.32 32.75
CA SER A 2 10.04 -33.58 33.97
C SER A 2 10.81 -32.36 34.48
N GLY A 3 10.55 -31.15 33.97
CA GLY A 3 11.06 -29.90 34.55
C GLY A 3 10.51 -29.62 35.97
N ASP A 4 11.27 -28.87 36.76
CA ASP A 4 10.91 -28.46 38.13
C ASP A 4 10.00 -27.24 38.08
N TYR A 5 8.69 -27.49 38.24
CA TYR A 5 7.63 -26.50 38.06
C TYR A 5 6.75 -26.37 39.30
N SER A 6 6.26 -25.17 39.57
CA SER A 6 5.40 -24.91 40.71
C SER A 6 3.95 -25.35 40.50
N ARG A 7 3.43 -25.25 39.26
CA ARG A 7 2.10 -25.72 38.81
C ARG A 7 1.94 -25.57 37.29
N SER A 8 0.99 -26.31 36.72
CA SER A 8 0.41 -26.06 35.39
C SER A 8 -0.94 -25.35 35.53
N THR A 9 -1.17 -24.26 34.79
CA THR A 9 -2.39 -23.44 34.89
C THR A 9 -3.14 -23.24 33.59
N PHE A 10 -2.59 -23.68 32.46
CA PHE A 10 -3.21 -23.49 31.15
C PHE A 10 -4.52 -24.27 31.03
N ASP A 11 -5.60 -23.56 30.72
CA ASP A 11 -6.93 -24.14 30.46
C ASP A 11 -7.54 -23.54 29.18
N PRO A 12 -7.72 -24.34 28.11
CA PRO A 12 -8.27 -23.85 26.85
C PRO A 12 -9.72 -23.32 26.97
N TRP A 13 -10.48 -23.70 27.99
CA TRP A 13 -11.86 -23.26 28.20
C TRP A 13 -11.97 -21.83 28.73
N ARG A 14 -10.89 -21.26 29.26
CA ARG A 14 -10.87 -19.89 29.80
C ARG A 14 -10.67 -18.83 28.73
N HIS A 15 -10.28 -19.23 27.51
CA HIS A 15 -10.06 -18.34 26.37
C HIS A 15 -9.06 -17.19 26.63
N PHE A 16 -8.06 -17.42 27.48
CA PHE A 16 -6.98 -16.45 27.67
C PHE A 16 -6.11 -16.34 26.43
N SER A 17 -5.75 -15.11 26.06
CA SER A 17 -4.96 -14.80 24.86
C SER A 17 -3.53 -14.34 25.16
N GLY A 18 -3.16 -14.24 26.43
CA GLY A 18 -1.81 -13.89 26.88
C GLY A 18 -1.75 -13.61 28.38
N VAL A 19 -0.55 -13.32 28.87
CA VAL A 19 -0.25 -13.00 30.27
C VAL A 19 0.39 -11.61 30.32
N LEU A 20 0.02 -10.78 31.31
CA LEU A 20 0.54 -9.42 31.47
C LEU A 20 1.39 -9.34 32.74
N MET A 21 2.66 -8.98 32.59
CA MET A 21 3.53 -8.70 33.74
C MET A 21 3.09 -7.41 34.44
N GLN A 22 2.93 -7.46 35.76
CA GLN A 22 2.60 -6.30 36.58
C GLN A 22 3.82 -5.75 37.30
N GLN A 23 3.99 -4.42 37.28
CA GLN A 23 5.09 -3.75 37.96
C GLN A 23 5.08 -4.06 39.47
N GLY A 24 6.23 -4.49 40.00
CA GLY A 24 6.41 -4.75 41.43
C GLY A 24 5.77 -6.03 41.96
N ARG A 25 5.28 -6.93 41.09
CA ARG A 25 4.78 -8.27 41.46
C ARG A 25 5.85 -9.33 41.21
N VAL A 26 5.75 -10.44 41.95
CA VAL A 26 6.63 -11.61 41.81
C VAL A 26 6.35 -12.29 40.47
N ALA A 27 7.39 -12.63 39.71
CA ALA A 27 7.26 -13.45 38.52
C ALA A 27 7.24 -14.93 38.91
N LEU A 28 6.28 -15.68 38.37
CA LEU A 28 6.14 -17.12 38.57
C LEU A 28 6.45 -17.88 37.28
N ASP A 29 7.07 -19.03 37.41
CA ASP A 29 7.31 -19.98 36.31
C ASP A 29 6.00 -20.41 35.64
N ALA A 30 4.95 -20.62 36.43
CA ALA A 30 3.63 -21.00 35.95
C ALA A 30 3.05 -19.98 34.95
N ASP A 31 3.21 -18.68 35.22
CA ASP A 31 2.69 -17.60 34.36
C ASP A 31 3.45 -17.55 33.02
N TRP A 32 4.76 -17.79 33.05
CA TRP A 32 5.60 -17.90 31.85
C TRP A 32 5.22 -19.12 31.01
N ASN A 33 5.07 -20.28 31.66
CA ASN A 33 4.71 -21.53 31.00
C ASN A 33 3.28 -21.47 30.42
N GLU A 34 2.34 -20.84 31.13
CA GLU A 34 0.98 -20.61 30.63
C GLU A 34 0.99 -19.69 29.40
N LEU A 35 1.81 -18.64 29.37
CA LEU A 35 1.98 -17.80 28.18
C LEU A 35 2.47 -18.63 26.98
N VAL A 36 3.48 -19.49 27.17
CA VAL A 36 3.97 -20.38 26.10
C VAL A 36 2.86 -21.31 25.59
N ALA A 37 2.12 -21.94 26.50
CA ALA A 37 1.01 -22.83 26.14
C ALA A 37 -0.12 -22.09 25.39
N ILE A 38 -0.50 -20.88 25.82
CA ILE A 38 -1.49 -20.02 25.14
C ILE A 38 -1.04 -19.70 23.72
N VAL A 39 0.21 -19.23 23.55
CA VAL A 39 0.75 -18.86 22.24
C VAL A 39 0.82 -20.08 21.33
N GLN A 40 1.31 -21.21 21.84
CA GLN A 40 1.40 -22.45 21.08
C GLN A 40 0.03 -22.97 20.66
N ARG A 41 -0.96 -23.00 21.55
CA ARG A 41 -2.33 -23.41 21.22
C ARG A 41 -2.94 -22.53 20.14
N ARG A 42 -2.66 -21.22 20.19
CA ARG A 42 -3.12 -20.25 19.18
C ARG A 42 -2.47 -20.51 17.82
N ILE A 43 -1.14 -20.64 17.76
CA ILE A 43 -0.41 -20.91 16.52
C ILE A 43 -0.86 -22.23 15.90
N ARG A 44 -1.06 -23.27 16.72
CA ARG A 44 -1.59 -24.55 16.25
C ARG A 44 -3.01 -24.43 15.69
N ALA A 45 -3.89 -23.70 16.37
CA ALA A 45 -5.24 -23.43 15.87
C ALA A 45 -5.20 -22.73 14.51
N GLU A 46 -4.42 -21.65 14.44
CA GLU A 46 -4.23 -20.85 13.23
C GLU A 46 -3.68 -21.70 12.09
N ALA A 47 -2.66 -22.53 12.34
CA ALA A 47 -2.10 -23.42 11.33
C ALA A 47 -3.12 -24.46 10.83
N VAL A 48 -3.89 -25.08 11.73
CA VAL A 48 -4.92 -26.07 11.34
C VAL A 48 -6.06 -25.41 10.56
N ASP A 49 -6.51 -24.23 11.00
CA ASP A 49 -7.63 -23.50 10.40
C ASP A 49 -7.26 -22.88 9.05
N THR A 50 -5.98 -22.54 8.84
CA THR A 50 -5.50 -21.91 7.61
C THR A 50 -4.91 -22.89 6.60
N LEU A 51 -4.07 -23.83 7.05
CA LEU A 51 -3.31 -24.73 6.17
C LEU A 51 -4.01 -26.10 6.00
N GLY A 52 -4.83 -26.51 6.98
CA GLY A 52 -5.44 -27.83 7.05
C GLY A 52 -4.78 -28.75 8.09
N ARG A 53 -5.30 -29.98 8.21
CA ARG A 53 -4.91 -30.92 9.28
C ARG A 53 -3.51 -31.52 9.11
N ALA A 54 -3.08 -31.78 7.89
CA ALA A 54 -1.73 -32.28 7.64
C ALA A 54 -1.27 -31.88 6.24
N VAL A 55 -0.23 -31.03 6.13
CA VAL A 55 0.20 -30.47 4.84
C VAL A 55 1.70 -30.23 4.70
N VAL A 56 2.22 -30.48 3.50
CA VAL A 56 3.59 -30.20 3.07
C VAL A 56 3.64 -28.82 2.42
N PRO A 57 4.46 -27.87 2.89
CA PRO A 57 4.65 -26.60 2.21
C PRO A 57 5.22 -26.80 0.82
N ARG A 58 4.66 -26.12 -0.18
CA ARG A 58 5.17 -26.14 -1.56
C ARG A 58 6.60 -25.63 -1.69
N GLU A 59 7.07 -24.88 -0.71
CA GLU A 59 8.44 -24.35 -0.71
C GLU A 59 9.47 -25.41 -0.33
N THR A 60 9.00 -26.57 0.12
CA THR A 60 9.80 -27.78 0.33
C THR A 60 9.04 -28.99 -0.22
N PRO A 61 8.89 -29.11 -1.56
CA PRO A 61 7.99 -30.10 -2.17
C PRO A 61 8.46 -31.54 -1.95
N ASP A 62 9.76 -31.71 -1.71
CA ASP A 62 10.37 -33.00 -1.39
C ASP A 62 10.18 -33.40 0.09
N GLY A 63 9.51 -32.55 0.90
CA GLY A 63 9.28 -32.74 2.33
C GLY A 63 8.61 -34.07 2.63
N PHE A 64 9.33 -34.96 3.31
CA PHE A 64 8.88 -36.30 3.70
C PHE A 64 8.41 -37.16 2.51
N ALA A 65 8.90 -36.90 1.29
CA ALA A 65 8.65 -37.75 0.13
C ALA A 65 9.21 -39.16 0.37
N ILE A 66 8.43 -40.19 0.08
CA ILE A 66 8.87 -41.58 0.25
C ILE A 66 9.36 -42.12 -1.08
N ALA A 67 10.57 -42.68 -1.10
CA ALA A 67 11.09 -43.44 -2.23
C ALA A 67 11.57 -44.82 -1.75
N ILE A 68 11.20 -45.87 -2.49
CA ILE A 68 11.55 -47.26 -2.19
C ILE A 68 12.31 -47.90 -3.35
N ALA A 69 13.12 -48.91 -3.05
CA ALA A 69 13.78 -49.75 -4.03
C ALA A 69 14.09 -51.15 -3.46
N GLY A 70 14.34 -52.12 -4.35
CA GLY A 70 14.76 -53.48 -3.98
C GLY A 70 13.62 -54.41 -3.54
N SER A 71 13.89 -55.70 -3.42
CA SER A 71 12.92 -56.74 -3.03
C SER A 71 13.51 -57.69 -1.98
N GLY A 72 12.64 -58.39 -1.24
CA GLY A 72 13.05 -59.28 -0.15
C GLY A 72 13.91 -58.57 0.89
N ALA A 73 15.06 -59.17 1.26
CA ALA A 73 15.98 -58.59 2.24
C ALA A 73 16.78 -57.38 1.74
N ALA A 74 16.69 -57.02 0.45
CA ALA A 74 17.38 -55.88 -0.15
C ALA A 74 16.50 -54.62 -0.27
N LYS A 75 15.33 -54.59 0.39
CA LYS A 75 14.44 -53.43 0.41
C LYS A 75 15.11 -52.24 1.08
N THR A 76 14.98 -51.07 0.46
CA THR A 76 15.47 -49.79 0.97
C THR A 76 14.34 -48.77 0.90
N MET A 77 14.33 -47.81 1.83
CA MET A 77 13.38 -46.71 1.86
C MET A 77 14.10 -45.42 2.28
N THR A 78 13.84 -44.34 1.56
CA THR A 78 14.40 -43.01 1.84
C THR A 78 13.29 -41.99 2.03
N ILE A 79 13.58 -40.97 2.84
CA ILE A 79 12.67 -39.93 3.29
C ILE A 79 13.22 -38.58 2.83
N GLY A 80 12.48 -37.91 1.94
CA GLY A 80 12.86 -36.63 1.37
C GLY A 80 12.94 -35.52 2.41
N ARG A 81 13.88 -34.59 2.20
CA ARG A 81 14.10 -33.44 3.07
C ARG A 81 12.96 -32.43 2.96
N GLY A 82 12.71 -31.67 4.02
CA GLY A 82 11.76 -30.56 4.03
C GLY A 82 10.83 -30.59 5.22
N ARG A 83 9.73 -29.86 5.10
CA ARG A 83 8.80 -29.59 6.20
C ARG A 83 7.45 -30.22 5.96
N ILE A 84 6.74 -30.55 7.04
CA ILE A 84 5.33 -30.93 7.03
C ILE A 84 4.68 -30.47 8.33
N TYR A 85 3.48 -29.89 8.23
CA TYR A 85 2.68 -29.50 9.39
C TYR A 85 1.65 -30.59 9.67
N VAL A 86 1.62 -31.17 10.88
CA VAL A 86 0.64 -32.19 11.30
C VAL A 86 -0.10 -31.69 12.54
N HIS A 87 -1.42 -31.50 12.42
CA HIS A 87 -2.29 -30.88 13.43
C HIS A 87 -1.71 -29.59 14.04
N GLY A 88 -1.08 -28.78 13.17
CA GLY A 88 -0.43 -27.51 13.51
C GLY A 88 0.98 -27.63 14.08
N HIS A 89 1.52 -28.84 14.26
CA HIS A 89 2.93 -29.05 14.62
C HIS A 89 3.82 -29.11 13.39
N LEU A 90 4.88 -28.30 13.36
CA LEU A 90 5.92 -28.37 12.34
C LEU A 90 6.86 -29.55 12.62
N ALA A 91 6.85 -30.55 11.74
CA ALA A 91 7.90 -31.56 11.63
C ALA A 91 8.85 -31.19 10.49
N GLU A 92 10.15 -31.27 10.76
CA GLU A 92 11.19 -30.80 9.84
C GLU A 92 12.30 -31.85 9.70
N ASN A 93 12.49 -32.30 8.46
CA ASN A 93 13.58 -33.19 8.08
C ASN A 93 14.68 -32.36 7.38
N HIS A 94 15.76 -32.10 8.10
CA HIS A 94 16.89 -31.32 7.59
C HIS A 94 17.74 -32.07 6.55
N GLY A 95 17.48 -33.35 6.25
CA GLY A 95 18.24 -34.13 5.25
C GLY A 95 19.54 -34.73 5.78
N ALA A 96 20.16 -35.58 4.97
CA ALA A 96 21.43 -36.25 5.24
C ALA A 96 22.61 -35.50 4.59
N PRO A 97 23.86 -35.68 5.09
CA PRO A 97 25.05 -35.05 4.52
C PRO A 97 25.25 -35.35 3.02
N PRO A 98 25.95 -34.48 2.26
CA PRO A 98 26.75 -33.35 2.74
C PRO A 98 25.92 -32.15 3.21
N LEU A 99 26.48 -31.41 4.17
CA LEU A 99 25.85 -30.20 4.70
C LEU A 99 26.06 -29.02 3.74
N VAL A 100 25.01 -28.26 3.49
CA VAL A 100 24.98 -27.06 2.65
C VAL A 100 24.31 -25.92 3.42
N PHE A 101 24.70 -24.68 3.12
CA PHE A 101 24.02 -23.50 3.65
C PHE A 101 22.91 -23.08 2.70
N ASP A 102 21.66 -23.14 3.16
CA ASP A 102 20.47 -22.87 2.38
C ASP A 102 20.16 -21.37 2.35
N LEU A 103 20.51 -20.71 1.25
CA LEU A 103 20.34 -19.26 1.06
C LEU A 103 19.05 -18.87 0.34
N GLY A 104 18.16 -19.81 0.01
CA GLY A 104 16.96 -19.51 -0.75
C GLY A 104 17.21 -19.09 -2.21
N ALA A 105 18.38 -19.44 -2.79
CA ALA A 105 18.70 -19.14 -4.17
C ALA A 105 18.11 -20.21 -5.13
N ASP A 106 17.64 -19.76 -6.30
CA ASP A 106 17.07 -20.61 -7.34
C ASP A 106 17.99 -21.79 -7.69
N ARG A 107 17.41 -23.00 -7.79
CA ARG A 107 18.09 -24.16 -8.36
C ARG A 107 18.59 -23.82 -9.78
N PRO A 108 19.78 -24.31 -10.20
CA PRO A 108 20.27 -24.14 -11.58
C PRO A 108 19.31 -24.68 -12.67
N ASP A 109 18.34 -25.52 -12.30
CA ASP A 109 17.33 -26.10 -13.19
C ASP A 109 15.99 -25.34 -13.20
N GLY A 110 15.85 -24.26 -12.43
CA GLY A 110 14.65 -23.42 -12.39
C GLY A 110 13.45 -24.01 -11.63
N SER A 111 13.62 -25.07 -10.83
CA SER A 111 12.53 -25.70 -10.07
C SER A 111 12.20 -25.04 -8.71
N GLY A 112 12.55 -23.76 -8.52
CA GLY A 112 12.19 -22.97 -7.35
C GLY A 112 13.18 -23.09 -6.16
N PRO A 113 12.97 -22.29 -5.10
CA PRO A 113 13.95 -22.09 -4.03
C PRO A 113 14.10 -23.32 -3.14
N LEU A 114 15.32 -23.56 -2.65
CA LEU A 114 15.56 -24.28 -1.41
C LEU A 114 15.18 -23.35 -0.23
N GLY A 115 14.97 -23.89 0.97
CA GLY A 115 14.32 -23.21 2.09
C GLY A 115 14.75 -21.76 2.37
N VAL A 116 13.78 -20.95 2.79
CA VAL A 116 13.91 -19.49 3.00
C VAL A 116 14.51 -19.09 4.36
N LEU A 117 15.03 -20.04 5.14
CA LEU A 117 15.38 -19.83 6.56
C LEU A 117 16.86 -19.47 6.83
N ALA A 118 17.73 -19.45 5.80
CA ALA A 118 19.15 -19.09 5.94
C ALA A 118 19.90 -19.97 6.96
N GLU A 119 19.81 -21.29 6.81
CA GLU A 119 20.33 -22.27 7.77
C GLU A 119 21.13 -23.41 7.10
N THR A 120 21.86 -24.18 7.90
CA THR A 120 22.62 -25.35 7.42
C THR A 120 21.72 -26.59 7.38
N ILE A 121 21.65 -27.25 6.21
CA ILE A 121 20.85 -28.46 5.99
C ILE A 121 21.66 -29.55 5.26
N GLY A 122 21.22 -30.79 5.29
CA GLY A 122 21.73 -31.88 4.46
C GLY A 122 21.17 -31.85 3.03
N SER A 123 22.02 -32.14 2.04
CA SER A 123 21.60 -32.14 0.64
C SER A 123 20.88 -33.41 0.19
N GLU A 124 21.01 -34.52 0.93
CA GLU A 124 20.48 -35.83 0.54
C GLU A 124 19.22 -36.22 1.33
N PRO A 125 18.39 -37.15 0.80
CA PRO A 125 17.33 -37.80 1.57
C PRO A 125 17.88 -38.60 2.76
N VAL A 126 17.07 -38.76 3.81
CA VAL A 126 17.42 -39.57 4.99
C VAL A 126 17.02 -41.02 4.75
N ASP A 127 17.92 -41.98 4.99
CA ASP A 127 17.59 -43.40 4.97
C ASP A 127 16.65 -43.76 6.13
N TYR A 128 15.69 -44.66 5.90
CA TYR A 128 14.75 -45.10 6.93
C TYR A 128 15.44 -45.58 8.22
N THR A 129 16.62 -46.19 8.11
CA THR A 129 17.42 -46.67 9.25
C THR A 129 18.25 -45.59 9.94
N ALA A 130 18.36 -44.41 9.34
CA ALA A 130 19.18 -43.28 9.81
C ALA A 130 18.34 -42.10 10.33
N GLN A 131 17.07 -42.35 10.69
CA GLN A 131 16.18 -41.32 11.21
C GLN A 131 16.69 -40.78 12.57
N PRO A 132 16.78 -39.46 12.77
CA PRO A 132 17.38 -38.87 13.97
C PRO A 132 16.60 -39.19 15.25
N HIS A 133 15.28 -39.30 15.14
CA HIS A 133 14.40 -39.60 16.26
C HIS A 133 13.82 -41.03 16.21
N PHE A 134 14.35 -41.89 15.33
CA PHE A 134 14.01 -43.31 15.32
C PHE A 134 15.28 -44.14 15.07
N PRO A 135 16.25 -44.12 16.01
CA PRO A 135 17.60 -44.65 15.80
C PRO A 135 17.69 -46.19 15.69
N SER A 136 16.61 -46.91 15.97
CA SER A 136 16.53 -48.37 15.82
C SER A 136 15.16 -48.77 15.27
N PRO A 137 14.85 -48.41 14.02
CA PRO A 137 13.55 -48.67 13.44
C PRO A 137 13.39 -50.16 13.12
N PRO A 138 12.18 -50.74 13.23
CA PRO A 138 11.91 -52.12 12.81
C PRO A 138 12.28 -52.34 11.36
N ALA A 139 12.71 -53.56 11.01
CA ALA A 139 13.00 -53.92 9.63
C ALA A 139 11.78 -53.67 8.73
N LEU A 140 12.03 -53.33 7.46
CA LEU A 140 10.95 -53.17 6.49
C LEU A 140 10.20 -54.50 6.30
N PRO A 141 8.89 -54.46 6.00
CA PRO A 141 8.06 -55.66 5.96
C PRO A 141 8.58 -56.72 4.97
N GLU A 142 8.42 -58.00 5.29
CA GLU A 142 8.85 -59.08 4.39
C GLU A 142 7.94 -59.20 3.16
N SER A 143 6.62 -58.99 3.30
CA SER A 143 5.67 -58.97 2.18
C SER A 143 5.87 -57.74 1.28
N ASP A 144 5.45 -57.82 0.03
CA ASP A 144 5.65 -56.73 -0.93
C ASP A 144 4.64 -55.58 -0.78
N GLY A 145 3.52 -55.78 -0.10
CA GLY A 145 2.51 -54.74 0.18
C GLY A 145 1.10 -55.11 -0.27
N PRO A 146 0.14 -54.17 -0.20
CA PRO A 146 0.34 -52.75 0.10
C PRO A 146 0.59 -52.46 1.59
N HIS A 147 1.52 -51.55 1.85
CA HIS A 147 1.86 -51.04 3.19
C HIS A 147 1.53 -49.54 3.28
N LEU A 148 1.14 -49.06 4.45
CA LEU A 148 0.97 -47.62 4.70
C LEU A 148 2.21 -47.06 5.39
N VAL A 149 2.89 -46.12 4.72
CA VAL A 149 3.93 -45.30 5.33
C VAL A 149 3.29 -44.04 5.89
N TYR A 150 3.50 -43.79 7.18
CA TYR A 150 2.90 -42.68 7.89
C TYR A 150 3.93 -41.95 8.77
N LEU A 151 3.61 -40.71 9.09
CA LEU A 151 4.38 -39.85 9.97
C LEU A 151 3.69 -39.78 11.34
N ASP A 152 4.44 -40.05 12.39
CA ASP A 152 4.07 -39.87 13.79
C ASP A 152 4.82 -38.64 14.35
N VAL A 153 4.09 -37.62 14.80
CA VAL A 153 4.63 -36.35 15.29
C VAL A 153 4.11 -36.08 16.71
N TRP A 154 5.00 -35.77 17.63
CA TRP A 154 4.63 -35.36 18.99
C TRP A 154 5.62 -34.35 19.54
N GLN A 155 5.37 -33.87 20.75
CA GLN A 155 6.33 -33.03 21.47
C GLN A 155 6.76 -33.69 22.76
N ARG A 156 8.07 -33.62 23.03
CA ARG A 156 8.66 -34.01 24.31
C ARG A 156 9.35 -32.83 24.96
N GLU A 157 9.48 -32.90 26.28
CA GLU A 157 10.34 -31.98 27.00
C GLU A 157 11.77 -32.53 27.02
N VAL A 158 12.74 -31.64 26.84
CA VAL A 158 14.18 -31.92 26.87
C VAL A 158 14.79 -31.12 28.01
N THR A 159 15.44 -31.81 28.94
CA THR A 159 16.15 -31.20 30.07
C THR A 159 17.66 -31.22 29.82
N ALA A 160 18.42 -30.63 30.74
CA ALA A 160 19.88 -30.69 30.70
C ALA A 160 20.47 -32.12 30.87
N ILE A 161 19.65 -33.11 31.24
CA ILE A 161 20.05 -34.52 31.31
C ILE A 161 20.16 -35.10 29.91
N GLU A 162 19.19 -34.82 29.04
CA GLU A 162 19.19 -35.23 27.65
C GLU A 162 20.08 -34.31 26.79
N GLU A 163 20.02 -32.99 26.96
CA GLU A 163 20.82 -32.03 26.20
C GLU A 163 21.71 -31.19 27.13
N ARG A 164 22.94 -31.66 27.37
CA ARG A 164 23.88 -30.97 28.27
C ARG A 164 24.20 -29.54 27.85
N GLY A 165 24.04 -29.20 26.57
CA GLY A 165 24.20 -27.84 26.06
C GLY A 165 23.23 -26.81 26.64
N LEU A 166 22.14 -27.25 27.30
CA LEU A 166 21.21 -26.36 28.01
C LEU A 166 21.78 -25.78 29.31
N LEU A 167 22.86 -26.35 29.84
CA LEU A 167 23.55 -25.82 31.01
C LEU A 167 24.35 -24.56 30.63
N GLU A 168 24.14 -23.47 31.36
CA GLU A 168 24.81 -22.20 31.06
C GLU A 168 26.29 -22.26 31.48
N SER A 169 27.16 -22.43 30.48
CA SER A 169 28.61 -22.53 30.66
C SER A 169 29.23 -21.33 31.36
N ALA A 170 28.75 -20.11 31.10
CA ALA A 170 29.25 -18.88 31.71
C ALA A 170 28.89 -18.76 33.19
N LEU A 171 27.87 -19.48 33.65
CA LEU A 171 27.44 -19.53 35.05
C LEU A 171 27.95 -20.78 35.77
N GLY A 172 28.90 -21.52 35.17
CA GLY A 172 29.46 -22.74 35.76
C GLY A 172 28.59 -23.99 35.55
N GLY A 173 27.77 -24.01 34.49
CA GLY A 173 26.91 -25.14 34.14
C GLY A 173 25.61 -25.17 34.93
N VAL A 174 25.02 -24.01 35.20
CA VAL A 174 23.73 -23.89 35.91
C VAL A 174 22.58 -24.31 34.99
N ASP A 175 21.68 -25.12 35.54
CA ASP A 175 20.42 -25.49 34.90
C ASP A 175 19.41 -24.34 35.06
N THR A 176 18.89 -23.84 33.93
CA THR A 176 18.07 -22.61 33.91
C THR A 176 16.68 -22.85 33.34
N THR A 177 16.58 -23.59 32.24
CA THR A 177 15.36 -23.75 31.46
C THR A 177 15.40 -25.07 30.69
N THR A 178 14.24 -25.67 30.45
CA THR A 178 14.08 -26.83 29.58
C THR A 178 13.65 -26.39 28.18
N ARG A 179 13.56 -27.32 27.23
CA ARG A 179 13.04 -27.07 25.88
C ARG A 179 11.90 -28.02 25.57
N THR A 180 10.98 -27.58 24.72
CA THR A 180 10.06 -28.49 24.05
C THR A 180 10.61 -28.81 22.67
N GLN A 181 10.79 -30.09 22.36
CA GLN A 181 11.27 -30.57 21.07
C GLN A 181 10.13 -31.26 20.33
N THR A 182 9.91 -30.87 19.07
CA THR A 182 9.02 -31.63 18.17
C THR A 182 9.77 -32.83 17.63
N VAL A 183 9.22 -34.01 17.88
CA VAL A 183 9.76 -35.30 17.45
C VAL A 183 8.94 -35.80 16.27
N TRP A 184 9.60 -36.45 15.32
CA TRP A 184 8.95 -37.05 14.17
C TRP A 184 9.55 -38.42 13.86
N GLN A 185 8.72 -39.37 13.46
CA GLN A 185 9.15 -40.70 13.02
C GLN A 185 8.33 -41.13 11.80
N VAL A 186 8.99 -41.61 10.76
CA VAL A 186 8.36 -42.30 9.64
C VAL A 186 8.30 -43.78 9.97
N LYS A 187 7.08 -44.32 10.04
CA LYS A 187 6.76 -45.71 10.38
C LYS A 187 6.01 -46.39 9.25
N VAL A 188 6.04 -47.72 9.24
CA VAL A 188 5.37 -48.56 8.24
C VAL A 188 4.34 -49.45 8.91
N LEU A 189 3.08 -49.34 8.49
CA LEU A 189 2.01 -50.25 8.87
C LEU A 189 1.86 -51.34 7.80
N GLU A 190 1.97 -52.59 8.21
CA GLU A 190 2.03 -53.72 7.29
C GLU A 190 0.64 -54.14 6.77
N ASN A 191 0.56 -54.56 5.50
CA ASN A 191 -0.62 -55.23 4.89
C ASN A 191 -1.96 -54.53 5.16
N VAL A 192 -2.12 -53.30 4.66
CA VAL A 192 -3.30 -52.43 4.96
C VAL A 192 -4.55 -52.72 4.10
N GLY A 193 -4.68 -53.93 3.57
CA GLY A 193 -5.80 -54.38 2.73
C GLY A 193 -5.54 -54.30 1.21
N GLU A 194 -6.09 -55.25 0.45
CA GLU A 194 -5.93 -55.29 -1.01
C GLU A 194 -6.57 -54.06 -1.69
N GLY A 195 -5.79 -53.39 -2.54
CA GLY A 195 -6.27 -52.20 -3.28
C GLY A 195 -6.34 -50.92 -2.44
N ALA A 196 -5.73 -50.90 -1.25
CA ALA A 196 -5.60 -49.68 -0.45
C ALA A 196 -4.95 -48.54 -1.26
N THR A 197 -5.54 -47.34 -1.17
CA THR A 197 -5.02 -46.12 -1.80
C THR A 197 -5.03 -44.97 -0.80
N CYS A 198 -4.42 -43.84 -1.15
CA CYS A 198 -4.49 -42.63 -0.33
C CYS A 198 -5.92 -42.10 -0.13
N ALA A 199 -6.86 -42.48 -0.99
CA ALA A 199 -8.28 -42.11 -0.90
C ALA A 199 -9.12 -43.07 -0.05
N SER A 200 -8.56 -44.20 0.41
CA SER A 200 -9.26 -45.13 1.30
C SER A 200 -9.63 -44.43 2.62
N ALA A 201 -10.86 -44.66 3.09
CA ALA A 201 -11.27 -44.14 4.39
C ALA A 201 -10.48 -44.83 5.51
N ASP A 202 -10.29 -44.14 6.64
CA ASP A 202 -9.53 -44.68 7.78
C ASP A 202 -10.06 -46.02 8.30
N ALA A 203 -11.38 -46.24 8.18
CA ALA A 203 -12.04 -47.49 8.55
C ALA A 203 -11.75 -48.67 7.61
N ASP A 204 -11.29 -48.39 6.39
CA ASP A 204 -11.03 -49.41 5.36
C ASP A 204 -9.55 -49.82 5.31
N LEU A 205 -8.68 -49.19 6.11
CA LEU A 205 -7.26 -49.53 6.22
C LEU A 205 -7.03 -50.43 7.44
N ASP A 206 -6.67 -51.68 7.19
CA ASP A 206 -6.44 -52.68 8.24
C ASP A 206 -5.37 -52.18 9.24
N GLY A 207 -5.73 -52.18 10.53
CA GLY A 207 -4.86 -51.74 11.63
C GLY A 207 -4.75 -50.23 11.85
N TRP A 208 -5.13 -49.38 10.89
CA TRP A 208 -4.89 -47.93 10.97
C TRP A 208 -5.64 -47.24 12.12
N ASN A 209 -6.92 -47.54 12.31
CA ASN A 209 -7.71 -46.95 13.40
C ASN A 209 -7.17 -47.30 14.80
N ALA A 210 -6.57 -48.49 14.96
CA ALA A 210 -5.97 -48.90 16.22
C ALA A 210 -4.68 -48.11 16.50
N GLU A 211 -3.90 -47.84 15.46
CA GLU A 211 -2.66 -47.05 15.54
C GLU A 211 -2.96 -45.61 16.00
N ILE A 212 -3.90 -44.94 15.36
CA ILE A 212 -4.21 -43.52 15.61
C ILE A 212 -5.18 -43.27 16.78
N ALA A 213 -5.65 -44.32 17.46
CA ALA A 213 -6.59 -44.19 18.56
C ALA A 213 -5.97 -43.34 19.70
N PRO A 214 -6.66 -42.33 20.24
CA PRO A 214 -6.13 -41.61 21.41
C PRO A 214 -6.06 -42.54 22.63
N SER A 215 -5.22 -42.20 23.62
CA SER A 215 -5.24 -42.93 24.89
C SER A 215 -6.62 -42.85 25.55
N ALA A 216 -7.10 -44.00 26.02
CA ALA A 216 -8.36 -44.08 26.74
C ALA A 216 -8.24 -43.61 28.20
N GLY A 217 -7.02 -43.52 28.75
CA GLY A 217 -6.80 -43.23 30.18
C GLY A 217 -7.44 -41.91 30.61
N ARG A 218 -8.08 -41.91 31.77
CA ARG A 218 -8.60 -40.72 32.46
C ARG A 218 -8.23 -40.77 33.93
N LEU A 219 -7.86 -39.63 34.51
CA LEU A 219 -7.51 -39.52 35.93
C LEU A 219 -8.46 -38.56 36.64
N THR A 220 -8.87 -38.94 37.84
CA THR A 220 -9.54 -38.05 38.80
C THR A 220 -8.65 -37.91 40.03
N SER A 221 -8.37 -36.68 40.47
CA SER A 221 -7.61 -36.39 41.69
C SER A 221 -8.51 -35.68 42.70
N ARG A 222 -8.40 -36.05 43.98
CA ARG A 222 -9.13 -35.41 45.08
C ARG A 222 -8.27 -35.36 46.34
N SER A 223 -8.61 -34.44 47.24
CA SER A 223 -8.11 -34.45 48.62
C SER A 223 -9.08 -35.18 49.55
N VAL A 224 -8.60 -35.67 50.69
CA VAL A 224 -9.47 -36.18 51.76
C VAL A 224 -10.23 -35.01 52.37
N THR A 225 -11.53 -34.89 52.13
CA THR A 225 -12.35 -33.93 52.89
C THR A 225 -12.34 -34.35 54.37
N PRO A 226 -11.85 -33.52 55.31
CA PRO A 226 -12.00 -33.81 56.73
C PRO A 226 -13.47 -33.92 57.08
N GLU A 227 -13.87 -34.94 57.85
CA GLU A 227 -15.22 -34.98 58.40
C GLU A 227 -15.40 -33.77 59.33
N ASP A 228 -16.59 -33.15 59.29
CA ASP A 228 -16.94 -32.10 60.24
C ASP A 228 -16.81 -32.68 61.66
N PRO A 229 -16.06 -32.04 62.56
CA PRO A 229 -15.95 -32.52 63.93
C PRO A 229 -17.34 -32.50 64.58
N ASP A 230 -17.68 -33.58 65.31
CA ASP A 230 -18.93 -33.67 66.08
C ASP A 230 -19.12 -32.51 67.09
N ASP A 231 -18.04 -31.79 67.43
CA ASP A 231 -18.05 -30.60 68.27
C ASP A 231 -18.11 -29.31 67.41
N PRO A 232 -19.22 -28.55 67.46
CA PRO A 232 -19.39 -27.30 66.71
C PRO A 232 -18.43 -26.16 67.14
N CYS A 233 -17.61 -26.36 68.17
CA CYS A 233 -16.56 -25.41 68.59
C CYS A 233 -15.19 -25.70 67.92
N LEU A 234 -15.03 -26.84 67.26
CA LEU A 234 -13.83 -27.16 66.49
C LEU A 234 -14.02 -26.68 65.05
N ILE A 235 -13.15 -25.78 64.60
CA ILE A 235 -13.12 -25.38 63.19
C ILE A 235 -12.59 -26.58 62.40
N PRO A 236 -13.34 -27.13 61.43
CA PRO A 236 -12.85 -28.21 60.59
C PRO A 236 -11.54 -27.77 59.92
N PRO A 237 -10.55 -28.65 59.73
CA PRO A 237 -9.36 -28.31 58.94
C PRO A 237 -9.79 -27.74 57.59
N GLY A 238 -9.23 -26.61 57.18
CA GLY A 238 -9.70 -25.84 56.01
C GLY A 238 -9.55 -26.53 54.65
N GLY A 239 -8.90 -27.70 54.59
CA GLY A 239 -8.67 -28.50 53.38
C GLY A 239 -8.10 -29.89 53.69
N GLY A 240 -7.92 -30.71 52.64
CA GLY A 240 -7.58 -32.13 52.76
C GLY A 240 -6.10 -32.50 52.61
N TYR A 241 -5.25 -31.57 52.16
CA TYR A 241 -3.80 -31.80 52.05
C TYR A 241 -3.09 -31.56 53.38
N THR A 242 -2.33 -32.56 53.86
CA THR A 242 -1.65 -32.51 55.16
C THR A 242 -0.14 -32.33 55.07
N GLY A 243 0.38 -32.02 53.88
CA GLY A 243 1.82 -31.78 53.68
C GLY A 243 2.25 -30.40 54.14
N LEU A 244 3.54 -30.28 54.48
CA LEU A 244 4.14 -29.00 54.89
C LEU A 244 4.67 -28.18 53.71
N GLU A 245 4.81 -28.78 52.53
CA GLU A 245 5.42 -28.18 51.35
C GLU A 245 4.43 -28.08 50.19
N ASN A 246 4.62 -27.09 49.34
CA ASN A 246 3.92 -27.04 48.05
C ASN A 246 4.52 -28.09 47.13
N GLN A 247 3.66 -28.87 46.46
CA GLN A 247 4.08 -30.02 45.67
C GLN A 247 3.40 -30.00 44.29
N LEU A 248 4.05 -30.58 43.27
CA LEU A 248 3.47 -30.81 41.94
C LEU A 248 3.53 -32.30 41.66
N TYR A 249 2.43 -32.98 41.96
CA TYR A 249 2.34 -34.42 41.78
C TYR A 249 2.32 -34.76 40.30
N ARG A 250 3.01 -35.85 39.93
CA ARG A 250 2.91 -36.51 38.64
C ARG A 250 2.49 -37.95 38.84
N VAL A 251 1.45 -38.37 38.13
CA VAL A 251 1.02 -39.78 38.03
C VAL A 251 1.23 -40.20 36.59
N GLU A 252 1.92 -41.32 36.37
CA GLU A 252 2.30 -41.78 35.03
C GLU A 252 2.04 -43.28 34.87
N ILE A 253 1.49 -43.68 33.72
CA ILE A 253 1.33 -45.08 33.32
C ILE A 253 2.70 -45.65 32.93
N HIS A 254 3.07 -46.76 33.55
CA HIS A 254 4.31 -47.47 33.24
C HIS A 254 4.04 -48.56 32.20
N ASP A 255 3.34 -49.63 32.59
CA ASP A 255 2.92 -50.68 31.67
C ASP A 255 1.59 -50.30 30.99
N PRO A 256 1.51 -50.33 29.65
CA PRO A 256 0.28 -50.02 28.93
C PRO A 256 -0.76 -51.13 29.08
N GLY A 257 -2.01 -50.81 28.80
CA GLY A 257 -3.11 -51.79 28.77
C GLY A 257 -4.43 -51.25 29.30
N PRO A 258 -5.50 -52.05 29.28
CA PRO A 258 -6.76 -51.70 29.94
C PRO A 258 -6.61 -51.64 31.47
N ILE A 259 -7.62 -51.07 32.13
CA ILE A 259 -7.75 -51.09 33.59
C ILE A 259 -7.65 -52.53 34.11
N GLY A 260 -6.88 -52.73 35.17
CA GLY A 260 -6.61 -54.03 35.78
C GLY A 260 -5.37 -54.75 35.24
N THR A 261 -4.84 -54.35 34.08
CA THR A 261 -3.55 -54.84 33.57
C THR A 261 -2.50 -53.73 33.48
N ALA A 262 -2.90 -52.49 33.20
CA ALA A 262 -1.99 -51.35 33.22
C ALA A 262 -1.44 -51.11 34.63
N THR A 263 -0.21 -50.60 34.69
CA THR A 263 0.44 -50.20 35.94
C THR A 263 0.80 -48.71 35.88
N PHE A 264 0.96 -48.10 37.04
CA PHE A 264 1.33 -46.70 37.17
C PHE A 264 2.37 -46.49 38.27
N LYS A 265 3.04 -45.36 38.19
CA LYS A 265 4.05 -44.84 39.13
C LYS A 265 3.74 -43.38 39.39
N TRP A 266 4.25 -42.83 40.50
CA TRP A 266 3.97 -41.44 40.83
C TRP A 266 5.14 -40.77 41.53
N SER A 267 5.20 -39.44 41.40
CA SER A 267 6.18 -38.62 42.09
C SER A 267 5.52 -37.38 42.68
N ARG A 268 5.99 -36.95 43.85
CA ARG A 268 5.53 -35.70 44.50
C ARG A 268 6.14 -34.45 43.85
N ASP A 269 7.33 -34.59 43.26
CA ASP A 269 8.15 -33.51 42.70
C ASP A 269 8.19 -33.56 41.17
N ASN A 270 7.07 -33.87 40.49
CA ASN A 270 6.96 -33.97 39.03
C ASN A 270 8.01 -34.88 38.34
N ALA A 271 8.54 -35.86 39.07
CA ALA A 271 9.62 -36.74 38.62
C ALA A 271 10.90 -35.99 38.18
N THR A 272 11.21 -34.89 38.87
CA THR A 272 12.36 -34.00 38.61
C THR A 272 13.68 -34.52 39.18
N VAL A 273 13.62 -35.40 40.18
CA VAL A 273 14.81 -36.01 40.79
C VAL A 273 15.37 -37.07 39.83
N ALA A 274 16.28 -36.62 38.97
CA ALA A 274 16.93 -37.43 37.96
C ALA A 274 18.41 -37.08 37.79
N SER A 275 19.19 -38.03 37.25
CA SER A 275 20.59 -37.83 36.87
C SER A 275 20.95 -38.60 35.61
N ALA A 276 21.85 -38.01 34.81
CA ALA A 276 22.51 -38.72 33.73
C ALA A 276 23.43 -39.82 34.31
N VAL A 277 23.44 -40.99 33.65
CA VAL A 277 24.35 -42.10 33.89
C VAL A 277 25.62 -41.84 33.09
N VAL A 278 26.76 -41.85 33.77
CA VAL A 278 28.09 -41.59 33.20
C VAL A 278 28.77 -42.88 32.79
N ASP A 279 28.51 -43.96 33.52
CA ASP A 279 29.10 -45.27 33.28
C ASP A 279 28.20 -46.37 33.88
N ILE A 280 28.26 -47.56 33.29
CA ILE A 280 27.62 -48.79 33.80
C ILE A 280 28.72 -49.82 34.07
N PRO A 281 29.42 -49.75 35.22
CA PRO A 281 30.54 -50.65 35.52
C PRO A 281 30.15 -52.14 35.57
N ALA A 282 28.89 -52.42 35.88
CA ALA A 282 28.29 -53.75 35.90
C ALA A 282 26.78 -53.63 35.63
N PRO A 283 26.10 -54.69 35.15
CA PRO A 283 24.67 -54.66 34.86
C PRO A 283 23.77 -54.20 36.02
N ASP A 284 24.22 -54.32 37.27
CA ASP A 284 23.51 -53.92 38.49
C ASP A 284 24.09 -52.65 39.15
N THR A 285 25.01 -51.94 38.50
CA THR A 285 25.71 -50.80 39.10
C THR A 285 25.79 -49.64 38.12
N LEU A 286 25.31 -48.46 38.51
CA LEU A 286 25.33 -47.24 37.72
C LEU A 286 26.23 -46.20 38.38
N THR A 287 27.09 -45.53 37.61
CA THR A 287 27.77 -44.31 38.07
C THR A 287 27.01 -43.11 37.53
N VAL A 288 26.55 -42.22 38.40
CA VAL A 288 25.74 -41.05 38.00
C VAL A 288 26.51 -39.75 38.11
N THR A 289 26.09 -38.73 37.37
CA THR A 289 26.71 -37.40 37.43
C THR A 289 26.62 -36.81 38.84
N ARG A 290 25.45 -36.93 39.49
CA ARG A 290 25.16 -36.46 40.85
C ARG A 290 24.16 -37.38 41.57
N ILE A 291 24.27 -37.50 42.89
CA ILE A 291 23.31 -38.23 43.74
C ILE A 291 22.07 -37.38 44.07
N GLY A 292 22.23 -36.06 44.15
CA GLY A 292 21.14 -35.14 44.42
C GLY A 292 21.53 -33.71 44.09
N ARG A 293 20.53 -32.83 44.01
CA ARG A 293 20.73 -31.38 43.87
C ARG A 293 21.05 -30.76 45.24
N ASP A 294 20.36 -31.22 46.28
CA ASP A 294 20.52 -30.81 47.66
C ASP A 294 20.17 -31.98 48.61
N ALA A 295 20.03 -31.71 49.91
CA ALA A 295 19.74 -32.73 50.92
C ALA A 295 18.31 -33.32 50.84
N VAL A 296 17.38 -32.66 50.16
CA VAL A 296 15.96 -33.04 50.02
C VAL A 296 15.73 -33.71 48.66
N LEU A 297 16.20 -33.08 47.58
CA LEU A 297 16.08 -33.56 46.20
C LEU A 297 17.26 -34.46 45.83
N ARG A 298 17.28 -35.67 46.38
CA ARG A 298 18.35 -36.68 46.18
C ARG A 298 17.83 -38.11 46.03
N PHE A 299 18.69 -38.98 45.51
CA PHE A 299 18.53 -40.43 45.65
C PHE A 299 18.90 -40.86 47.07
N ASN A 300 18.09 -41.75 47.63
CA ASN A 300 18.28 -42.40 48.93
C ASN A 300 18.25 -43.93 48.77
N ASP A 301 18.73 -44.62 49.80
CA ASP A 301 18.58 -46.07 49.89
C ASP A 301 17.10 -46.45 49.89
N ASN A 302 16.78 -47.52 49.17
CA ASN A 302 15.43 -48.07 48.99
C ASN A 302 14.50 -47.24 48.11
N ASP A 303 14.96 -46.15 47.51
CA ASP A 303 14.20 -45.44 46.50
C ASP A 303 13.96 -46.35 45.28
N TRP A 304 12.80 -46.19 44.65
CA TRP A 304 12.52 -46.75 43.34
C TRP A 304 12.97 -45.78 42.26
N VAL A 305 13.77 -46.27 41.32
CA VAL A 305 14.21 -45.50 40.17
C VAL A 305 13.88 -46.20 38.87
N GLU A 306 13.59 -45.40 37.86
CA GLU A 306 13.46 -45.86 36.48
C GLU A 306 14.75 -45.56 35.73
N VAL A 307 15.33 -46.59 35.12
CA VAL A 307 16.47 -46.46 34.21
C VAL A 307 15.97 -46.50 32.77
N THR A 308 16.30 -45.49 31.98
CA THR A 308 15.86 -45.37 30.58
C THR A 308 16.90 -44.68 29.73
N ASP A 309 16.69 -44.67 28.41
CA ASP A 309 17.50 -44.00 27.41
C ASP A 309 16.63 -43.46 26.27
N ASP A 310 17.22 -42.73 25.32
CA ASP A 310 16.50 -42.15 24.20
C ASP A 310 15.92 -43.21 23.25
N ILE A 311 16.54 -44.40 23.16
CA ILE A 311 16.05 -45.47 22.29
C ILE A 311 14.70 -45.97 22.81
N ARG A 312 14.60 -46.30 24.10
CA ARG A 312 13.35 -46.76 24.70
C ARG A 312 12.29 -45.66 24.73
N GLU A 313 12.65 -44.44 25.13
CA GLU A 313 11.72 -43.30 25.17
C GLU A 313 11.12 -43.03 23.79
N LEU A 314 11.95 -42.92 22.75
CA LEU A 314 11.48 -42.65 21.38
C LEU A 314 10.73 -43.84 20.77
N ALA A 315 10.97 -45.07 21.25
CA ALA A 315 10.21 -46.25 20.85
C ALA A 315 8.85 -46.37 21.57
N GLY A 316 8.53 -45.47 22.51
CA GLY A 316 7.30 -45.56 23.30
C GLY A 316 7.35 -46.66 24.38
N LEU A 317 8.54 -47.13 24.75
CA LEU A 317 8.74 -48.18 25.74
C LEU A 317 9.03 -47.58 27.12
N PRO A 318 8.45 -48.15 28.20
CA PRO A 318 8.80 -47.74 29.55
C PRO A 318 10.26 -48.09 29.89
N GLY A 319 10.84 -47.36 30.84
CA GLY A 319 12.14 -47.70 31.41
C GLY A 319 12.07 -48.92 32.32
N GLU A 320 13.20 -49.30 32.90
CA GLU A 320 13.27 -50.40 33.85
C GLU A 320 13.22 -49.88 35.29
N MET A 321 12.22 -50.31 36.06
CA MET A 321 12.13 -49.99 37.48
C MET A 321 13.09 -50.84 38.31
N ARG A 322 13.90 -50.19 39.13
CA ARG A 322 14.86 -50.84 40.04
C ARG A 322 14.87 -50.13 41.40
N LYS A 323 15.00 -50.91 42.46
CA LYS A 323 15.22 -50.37 43.81
C LYS A 323 16.72 -50.14 43.99
N ILE A 324 17.13 -49.06 44.63
CA ILE A 324 18.54 -48.66 44.71
C ILE A 324 19.14 -48.69 46.12
N THR A 325 20.45 -48.84 46.19
CA THR A 325 21.31 -48.49 47.32
C THR A 325 22.35 -47.47 46.84
N VAL A 326 22.59 -46.43 47.62
CA VAL A 326 23.40 -45.27 47.24
C VAL A 326 24.79 -45.36 47.86
N GLU A 327 25.81 -45.35 47.00
CA GLU A 327 27.22 -45.22 47.40
C GLU A 327 27.69 -43.79 47.15
N GLU A 328 27.62 -42.95 48.18
CA GLU A 328 27.81 -41.50 48.04
C GLU A 328 29.24 -41.10 47.63
N GLU A 329 30.26 -41.75 48.20
CA GLU A 329 31.68 -41.44 47.92
C GLU A 329 32.07 -41.68 46.46
N THR A 330 31.45 -42.67 45.81
CA THR A 330 31.74 -43.09 44.43
C THR A 330 30.72 -42.56 43.43
N ARG A 331 29.64 -41.91 43.89
CA ARG A 331 28.46 -41.52 43.11
C ARG A 331 27.86 -42.71 42.36
N ARG A 332 27.81 -43.87 43.01
CA ARG A 332 27.24 -45.09 42.44
C ARG A 332 25.87 -45.40 43.01
N LEU A 333 25.00 -45.90 42.15
CA LEU A 333 23.72 -46.49 42.51
C LEU A 333 23.81 -47.98 42.23
N ARG A 334 23.61 -48.79 43.27
CA ARG A 334 23.53 -50.24 43.15
C ARG A 334 22.07 -50.65 43.03
N LEU A 335 21.75 -51.39 41.98
CA LEU A 335 20.39 -51.82 41.64
C LEU A 335 20.06 -53.14 42.33
N SER A 336 18.79 -53.35 42.70
CA SER A 336 18.30 -54.58 43.31
C SER A 336 18.42 -55.81 42.40
N SER A 337 18.43 -55.60 41.07
CA SER A 337 18.64 -56.63 40.06
C SER A 337 19.32 -56.06 38.80
N PRO A 338 20.03 -56.88 38.01
CA PRO A 338 20.64 -56.46 36.76
C PRO A 338 19.67 -55.80 35.77
N LEU A 339 20.17 -54.83 35.01
CA LEU A 339 19.49 -54.28 33.83
C LEU A 339 19.46 -55.31 32.69
N PRO A 340 18.41 -55.27 31.85
CA PRO A 340 18.35 -56.07 30.65
C PRO A 340 19.42 -55.61 29.64
N ALA A 341 19.81 -56.53 28.76
CA ALA A 341 20.93 -56.31 27.84
C ALA A 341 20.71 -55.14 26.86
N ASP A 342 19.47 -54.82 26.53
CA ASP A 342 19.14 -53.72 25.61
C ASP A 342 19.37 -52.32 26.21
N LEU A 343 19.38 -52.20 27.55
CA LEU A 343 19.73 -50.96 28.27
C LEU A 343 21.22 -50.82 28.59
N ILE A 344 22.03 -51.81 28.23
CA ILE A 344 23.48 -51.80 28.44
C ILE A 344 24.13 -51.54 27.09
N PRO A 345 24.68 -50.33 26.84
CA PRO A 345 25.33 -50.02 25.57
C PRO A 345 26.55 -50.91 25.35
N SER A 346 26.82 -51.30 24.10
CA SER A 346 27.98 -52.13 23.75
C SER A 346 29.32 -51.43 23.98
N GLY A 347 29.32 -50.09 24.00
CA GLY A 347 30.52 -49.27 24.13
C GLY A 347 31.30 -49.09 22.83
N GLU A 348 30.79 -49.60 21.70
CA GLU A 348 31.39 -49.46 20.37
C GLU A 348 30.63 -48.44 19.49
N GLY A 349 31.36 -47.69 18.66
CA GLY A 349 30.77 -46.71 17.76
C GLY A 349 29.93 -45.66 18.49
N ASP A 350 28.71 -45.44 18.02
CA ASP A 350 27.74 -44.50 18.60
C ASP A 350 26.89 -45.14 19.73
N ASP A 351 27.16 -46.39 20.10
CA ASP A 351 26.40 -47.13 21.10
C ASP A 351 27.00 -46.99 22.51
N THR A 352 26.90 -45.79 23.08
CA THR A 352 27.43 -45.45 24.41
C THR A 352 26.37 -44.85 25.33
N VAL A 353 26.59 -44.89 26.66
CA VAL A 353 25.69 -44.27 27.65
C VAL A 353 25.48 -42.78 27.41
N ALA A 354 26.49 -42.10 26.87
CA ALA A 354 26.44 -40.68 26.58
C ALA A 354 25.58 -40.38 25.35
N VAL A 355 25.78 -41.12 24.24
CA VAL A 355 25.04 -40.90 22.98
C VAL A 355 23.57 -41.31 23.11
N ARG A 356 23.29 -42.38 23.86
CA ARG A 356 21.90 -42.79 24.16
C ARG A 356 21.20 -41.93 25.21
N HIS A 357 21.92 -40.99 25.85
CA HIS A 357 21.43 -40.20 26.98
C HIS A 357 20.81 -41.06 28.10
N THR A 358 21.52 -42.12 28.48
CA THR A 358 21.08 -43.02 29.55
C THR A 358 20.94 -42.26 30.87
N ARG A 359 19.80 -42.43 31.53
CA ARG A 359 19.42 -41.64 32.70
C ARG A 359 18.62 -42.46 33.70
N VAL A 360 18.63 -41.98 34.93
CA VAL A 360 17.90 -42.56 36.05
C VAL A 360 17.01 -41.51 36.71
N ARG A 361 15.77 -41.89 37.04
CA ARG A 361 14.75 -40.99 37.60
C ARG A 361 14.06 -41.62 38.81
N ARG A 362 13.93 -40.87 39.91
CA ARG A 362 13.30 -41.32 41.15
C ARG A 362 11.78 -41.25 41.06
N TRP A 363 11.12 -42.23 41.66
CA TRP A 363 9.67 -42.29 41.85
C TRP A 363 9.36 -42.56 43.34
N ASP A 364 8.24 -42.03 43.84
CA ASP A 364 7.98 -41.87 45.28
C ASP A 364 7.14 -42.99 45.91
N GLN A 365 6.72 -43.99 45.13
CA GLN A 365 5.99 -45.15 45.66
C GLN A 365 6.83 -45.93 46.69
N SER A 366 6.22 -46.26 47.83
CA SER A 366 6.86 -47.01 48.92
C SER A 366 5.79 -47.65 49.83
N GLY A 367 6.18 -48.65 50.61
CA GLY A 367 5.31 -49.37 51.54
C GLY A 367 4.06 -49.99 50.92
N VAL A 368 3.07 -50.25 51.76
CA VAL A 368 1.77 -50.81 51.34
C VAL A 368 0.89 -49.69 50.79
N VAL A 369 0.68 -49.68 49.48
CA VAL A 369 -0.27 -48.83 48.78
C VAL A 369 -1.68 -49.32 49.08
N ARG A 370 -2.59 -48.40 49.45
CA ARG A 370 -3.96 -48.72 49.88
C ARG A 370 -5.00 -47.95 49.07
N ASP A 371 -6.21 -48.50 49.02
CA ASP A 371 -7.38 -47.75 48.59
C ASP A 371 -7.91 -46.82 49.70
N ALA A 372 -8.93 -46.01 49.36
CA ALA A 372 -9.55 -45.07 50.28
C ALA A 372 -10.27 -45.73 51.48
N ASP A 373 -10.64 -47.01 51.37
CA ASP A 373 -11.28 -47.81 52.43
C ASP A 373 -10.24 -48.54 53.31
N GLY A 374 -8.96 -48.44 52.98
CA GLY A 374 -7.83 -49.00 53.72
C GLY A 374 -7.41 -50.41 53.29
N ALA A 375 -8.00 -50.99 52.24
CA ALA A 375 -7.58 -52.27 51.69
C ALA A 375 -6.24 -52.12 50.94
N GLY A 376 -5.36 -53.11 51.05
CA GLY A 376 -4.06 -53.11 50.37
C GLY A 376 -4.20 -53.43 48.88
N ILE A 377 -3.58 -52.60 48.03
CA ILE A 377 -3.53 -52.78 46.57
C ILE A 377 -2.24 -53.48 46.17
N ALA A 378 -1.10 -52.97 46.63
CA ALA A 378 0.23 -53.51 46.36
C ALA A 378 1.21 -53.12 47.48
N ASP A 379 2.24 -53.92 47.70
CA ASP A 379 3.31 -53.62 48.66
C ASP A 379 4.63 -53.39 47.91
N MET A 380 5.14 -52.17 47.99
CA MET A 380 6.37 -51.73 47.30
C MET A 380 7.65 -52.16 48.01
N ASP A 381 7.53 -52.67 49.24
CA ASP A 381 8.64 -53.14 50.07
C ASP A 381 8.61 -54.67 50.29
N ALA A 382 7.78 -55.38 49.55
CA ALA A 382 7.68 -56.83 49.65
C ALA A 382 8.95 -57.54 49.12
N ASP A 383 9.79 -58.02 50.05
CA ASP A 383 11.01 -58.78 49.75
C ASP A 383 10.78 -60.31 49.66
N SER A 384 9.54 -60.80 49.84
CA SER A 384 9.20 -62.23 49.81
C SER A 384 8.07 -62.54 48.82
N GLY A 385 8.32 -63.40 47.82
CA GLY A 385 7.40 -63.71 46.70
C GLY A 385 8.08 -63.45 45.36
N PRO A 386 7.35 -63.17 44.25
CA PRO A 386 7.99 -62.63 43.04
C PRO A 386 8.69 -61.28 43.24
N GLY A 387 8.68 -60.70 44.45
CA GLY A 387 9.20 -59.36 44.74
C GLY A 387 8.21 -58.29 44.27
N SER A 388 8.42 -57.05 44.71
CA SER A 388 7.77 -55.90 44.08
C SER A 388 8.53 -55.52 42.81
N ASP A 389 7.80 -55.25 41.73
CA ASP A 389 8.37 -54.75 40.47
C ASP A 389 8.48 -53.21 40.47
N GLY A 390 8.15 -52.56 41.60
CA GLY A 390 8.26 -51.11 41.77
C GLY A 390 7.17 -50.30 41.10
N VAL A 391 6.11 -50.93 40.58
CA VAL A 391 4.96 -50.28 39.93
C VAL A 391 3.65 -50.70 40.59
N ILE A 392 2.65 -49.82 40.53
CA ILE A 392 1.34 -50.01 41.17
C ILE A 392 0.32 -50.43 40.10
N PRO A 393 -0.42 -51.53 40.27
CA PRO A 393 -1.48 -51.90 39.33
C PRO A 393 -2.61 -50.86 39.36
N VAL A 394 -3.13 -50.50 38.18
CA VAL A 394 -4.30 -49.62 38.06
C VAL A 394 -5.55 -50.40 38.54
N PRO A 395 -6.18 -50.00 39.66
CA PRO A 395 -7.32 -50.73 40.21
C PRO A 395 -8.59 -50.53 39.39
N ALA A 396 -9.64 -51.29 39.70
CA ALA A 396 -10.94 -51.17 39.03
C ALA A 396 -11.47 -49.73 39.05
N ALA A 397 -12.13 -49.32 37.96
CA ALA A 397 -12.63 -47.96 37.79
C ALA A 397 -13.50 -47.51 38.97
N GLY A 398 -13.25 -46.30 39.47
CA GLY A 398 -13.91 -45.74 40.65
C GLY A 398 -13.22 -46.05 41.98
N THR A 399 -12.20 -46.91 42.01
CA THR A 399 -11.37 -47.13 43.20
C THR A 399 -10.37 -45.99 43.36
N PHE A 400 -10.40 -45.30 44.50
CA PHE A 400 -9.41 -44.26 44.83
C PHE A 400 -8.20 -44.87 45.52
N VAL A 401 -7.02 -44.71 44.91
CA VAL A 401 -5.72 -45.02 45.48
C VAL A 401 -5.25 -43.85 46.33
N VAL A 402 -4.78 -44.12 47.54
CA VAL A 402 -4.14 -43.12 48.41
C VAL A 402 -2.66 -43.02 48.03
N LEU A 403 -2.19 -41.83 47.63
CA LEU A 403 -0.78 -41.60 47.34
C LEU A 403 -0.02 -41.26 48.63
N GLU A 404 -0.22 -40.06 49.17
CA GLU A 404 0.27 -39.63 50.47
C GLU A 404 -0.47 -38.37 50.95
N LYS A 405 -0.33 -38.00 52.24
CA LYS A 405 -0.69 -36.67 52.79
C LYS A 405 -2.09 -36.16 52.40
N GLY A 406 -3.06 -37.07 52.32
CA GLY A 406 -4.44 -36.74 51.94
C GLY A 406 -4.71 -36.61 50.44
N VAL A 407 -3.75 -36.94 49.57
CA VAL A 407 -3.91 -36.98 48.11
C VAL A 407 -4.43 -38.36 47.69
N ARG A 408 -5.49 -38.37 46.88
CA ARG A 408 -6.07 -39.59 46.31
C ARG A 408 -6.27 -39.45 44.80
N VAL A 409 -6.11 -40.55 44.07
CA VAL A 409 -6.36 -40.61 42.62
C VAL A 409 -7.18 -41.83 42.24
N SER A 410 -8.01 -41.72 41.21
CA SER A 410 -8.72 -42.85 40.62
C SER A 410 -8.63 -42.81 39.11
N PHE A 411 -8.65 -43.97 38.48
CA PHE A 411 -8.57 -44.09 37.03
C PHE A 411 -9.91 -44.50 36.43
N SER A 412 -10.18 -44.01 35.22
CA SER A 412 -11.24 -44.48 34.35
C SER A 412 -10.73 -44.56 32.91
N ALA A 413 -11.54 -45.10 32.00
CA ALA A 413 -11.21 -45.22 30.58
C ALA A 413 -12.37 -44.70 29.73
N ASP A 414 -12.05 -43.90 28.70
CA ASP A 414 -13.01 -43.36 27.74
C ASP A 414 -12.48 -43.51 26.30
N PRO A 415 -13.11 -44.40 25.48
CA PRO A 415 -14.28 -45.21 25.81
C PRO A 415 -13.99 -46.30 26.86
N ALA A 416 -15.02 -46.75 27.56
CA ALA A 416 -14.90 -47.80 28.57
C ALA A 416 -14.27 -49.08 27.98
N GLY A 417 -13.28 -49.64 28.68
CA GLY A 417 -12.52 -50.80 28.22
C GLY A 417 -11.37 -50.48 27.25
N GLY A 418 -11.18 -49.21 26.88
CA GLY A 418 -10.02 -48.77 26.11
C GLY A 418 -8.70 -48.92 26.88
N ALA A 419 -7.59 -49.01 26.16
CA ALA A 419 -6.26 -49.17 26.72
C ALA A 419 -5.59 -47.81 27.05
N MET A 420 -4.86 -47.79 28.16
CA MET A 420 -3.91 -46.74 28.52
C MET A 420 -2.58 -46.99 27.82
N ARG A 421 -1.84 -45.92 27.51
CA ARG A 421 -0.55 -45.99 26.83
C ARG A 421 0.58 -45.75 27.84
N ALA A 422 1.75 -46.33 27.58
CA ALA A 422 2.94 -46.07 28.38
C ALA A 422 3.26 -44.57 28.34
N MET A 423 3.76 -44.03 29.46
CA MET A 423 4.09 -42.62 29.64
C MET A 423 2.92 -41.63 29.58
N ASP A 424 1.66 -42.09 29.49
CA ASP A 424 0.51 -41.23 29.79
C ASP A 424 0.65 -40.68 31.19
N TYR A 425 0.59 -39.35 31.35
CA TYR A 425 0.75 -38.73 32.66
C TYR A 425 -0.22 -37.58 32.90
N TRP A 426 -0.39 -37.26 34.18
CA TRP A 426 -1.15 -36.12 34.68
C TRP A 426 -0.34 -35.41 35.74
N THR A 427 -0.44 -34.08 35.78
CA THR A 427 0.10 -33.28 36.87
C THR A 427 -0.98 -32.53 37.62
N PHE A 428 -0.82 -32.35 38.94
CA PHE A 428 -1.71 -31.53 39.74
C PHE A 428 -0.99 -30.99 40.98
N ALA A 429 -1.29 -29.75 41.34
CA ALA A 429 -0.62 -29.07 42.44
C ALA A 429 -1.30 -29.37 43.79
N ALA A 430 -0.51 -29.47 44.85
CA ALA A 430 -0.98 -29.42 46.23
C ALA A 430 -0.37 -28.20 46.95
N ARG A 431 -1.17 -27.51 47.76
CA ARG A 431 -0.80 -26.26 48.41
C ARG A 431 -0.97 -26.33 49.92
N THR A 432 0.09 -26.02 50.66
CA THR A 432 0.08 -26.01 52.13
C THR A 432 -0.76 -24.86 52.68
N ALA A 433 -0.73 -23.70 52.01
CA ALA A 433 -1.31 -22.46 52.54
C ALA A 433 -2.83 -22.56 52.77
N ASP A 434 -3.53 -23.32 51.93
CA ASP A 434 -4.98 -23.54 52.00
C ASP A 434 -5.36 -25.03 52.07
N ALA A 435 -4.36 -25.91 52.25
CA ALA A 435 -4.53 -27.37 52.27
C ALA A 435 -5.29 -27.92 51.04
N SER A 436 -5.14 -27.28 49.87
CA SER A 436 -5.84 -27.67 48.64
C SER A 436 -5.04 -28.63 47.77
N VAL A 437 -5.76 -29.40 46.96
CA VAL A 437 -5.24 -30.20 45.85
C VAL A 437 -6.04 -29.81 44.61
N THR A 438 -5.37 -29.54 43.48
CA THR A 438 -6.06 -29.31 42.20
C THR A 438 -6.85 -30.57 41.84
N GLU A 439 -8.18 -30.43 41.77
CA GLU A 439 -9.05 -31.54 41.37
C GLU A 439 -9.04 -31.70 39.85
N LEU A 440 -8.71 -32.91 39.41
CA LEU A 440 -8.94 -33.41 38.07
C LEU A 440 -10.22 -34.24 38.10
N ASP A 441 -11.08 -34.08 37.08
CA ASP A 441 -12.31 -34.85 36.94
C ASP A 441 -12.31 -35.58 35.60
N ALA A 442 -12.09 -36.90 35.65
CA ALA A 442 -11.91 -37.75 34.47
C ALA A 442 -11.07 -37.07 33.37
N ALA A 443 -9.95 -36.44 33.74
CA ALA A 443 -9.14 -35.64 32.84
C ALA A 443 -8.35 -36.55 31.90
N PRO A 444 -8.23 -36.22 30.59
CA PRO A 444 -7.30 -36.91 29.70
C PRO A 444 -5.84 -36.68 30.14
N PRO A 445 -4.90 -37.56 29.78
CA PRO A 445 -3.49 -37.34 30.08
C PRO A 445 -3.03 -36.00 29.48
N GLU A 446 -2.20 -35.26 30.23
CA GLU A 446 -1.51 -34.06 29.74
C GLU A 446 -0.34 -34.42 28.81
N GLY A 447 0.00 -35.71 28.76
CA GLY A 447 1.22 -36.25 28.17
C GLY A 447 1.26 -36.36 26.65
N ILE A 448 2.16 -37.21 26.17
CA ILE A 448 2.62 -37.22 24.78
C ILE A 448 1.45 -37.45 23.81
N HIS A 449 0.96 -36.36 23.21
CA HIS A 449 -0.08 -36.41 22.20
C HIS A 449 0.54 -36.64 20.84
N HIS A 450 0.43 -37.87 20.35
CA HIS A 450 0.85 -38.26 19.01
C HIS A 450 -0.14 -37.75 17.96
N HIS A 451 0.40 -37.25 16.87
CA HIS A 451 -0.32 -36.71 15.74
C HIS A 451 0.16 -37.39 14.46
N TYR A 452 -0.78 -37.98 13.73
CA TYR A 452 -0.46 -38.85 12.61
C TYR A 452 -0.85 -38.24 11.26
N CYS A 453 -0.05 -38.52 10.22
CA CYS A 453 -0.34 -38.17 8.84
C CYS A 453 0.10 -39.30 7.89
N ARG A 454 -0.69 -39.60 6.85
CA ARG A 454 -0.30 -40.56 5.81
C ARG A 454 0.71 -39.92 4.86
N LEU A 455 1.83 -40.59 4.62
CA LEU A 455 2.84 -40.13 3.67
C LEU A 455 2.70 -40.84 2.32
N ALA A 456 2.58 -42.17 2.32
CA ALA A 456 2.42 -42.94 1.10
C ALA A 456 1.77 -44.32 1.34
N VAL A 457 1.13 -44.89 0.33
CA VAL A 457 0.89 -46.34 0.26
C VAL A 457 1.92 -46.94 -0.68
N VAL A 458 2.67 -47.94 -0.22
CA VAL A 458 3.81 -48.51 -0.94
C VAL A 458 3.63 -49.99 -1.22
N THR A 459 4.06 -50.41 -2.41
CA THR A 459 4.24 -51.80 -2.79
C THR A 459 5.63 -51.97 -3.41
N PHE A 460 6.47 -52.78 -2.77
CA PHE A 460 7.84 -53.06 -3.22
C PHE A 460 7.82 -53.85 -4.54
N PRO A 461 8.83 -53.64 -5.42
CA PRO A 461 10.02 -52.81 -5.23
C PRO A 461 9.86 -51.31 -5.60
N ASP A 462 8.82 -50.91 -6.32
CA ASP A 462 8.82 -49.63 -7.07
C ASP A 462 7.51 -48.83 -7.09
N THR A 463 6.44 -49.32 -6.46
CA THR A 463 5.14 -48.62 -6.48
C THR A 463 4.96 -47.76 -5.23
N VAL A 464 4.87 -46.43 -5.42
CA VAL A 464 4.57 -45.46 -4.37
C VAL A 464 3.35 -44.63 -4.76
N LEU A 465 2.29 -44.71 -3.96
CA LEU A 465 1.15 -43.80 -4.02
C LEU A 465 1.37 -42.70 -2.99
N ASP A 466 1.67 -41.48 -3.44
CA ASP A 466 1.93 -40.34 -2.57
C ASP A 466 0.63 -39.82 -1.94
N CYS A 467 0.55 -39.84 -0.60
CA CYS A 467 -0.61 -39.41 0.17
C CYS A 467 -0.44 -37.99 0.73
N ARG A 468 0.70 -37.33 0.49
CA ARG A 468 0.99 -36.00 1.03
C ARG A 468 0.08 -34.95 0.40
N VAL A 469 -0.48 -34.09 1.25
CA VAL A 469 -1.29 -32.94 0.81
C VAL A 469 -0.41 -31.71 0.80
N PHE A 470 -0.37 -30.96 -0.31
CA PHE A 470 0.49 -29.78 -0.43
C PHE A 470 -0.25 -28.47 -0.11
N TRP A 471 0.41 -27.58 0.62
CA TRP A 471 -0.09 -26.23 0.94
C TRP A 471 0.85 -25.12 0.43
N PRO A 472 0.35 -24.02 -0.16
CA PRO A 472 -1.05 -23.87 -0.57
C PRO A 472 -1.45 -24.95 -1.59
N PRO A 473 -2.74 -25.32 -1.68
CA PRO A 473 -3.20 -26.20 -2.74
C PRO A 473 -2.68 -25.64 -4.06
N GLN A 474 -2.39 -26.52 -5.01
CA GLN A 474 -2.06 -26.03 -6.34
C GLN A 474 -3.26 -25.19 -6.77
N PHE A 475 -3.06 -23.89 -6.90
CA PHE A 475 -4.01 -23.04 -7.59
C PHE A 475 -3.89 -23.41 -9.08
N GLY A 476 -4.32 -24.63 -9.44
CA GLY A 476 -4.90 -24.84 -10.75
C GLY A 476 -5.97 -23.77 -10.84
N GLY A 477 -5.86 -22.88 -11.82
CA GLY A 477 -6.61 -21.63 -11.83
C GLY A 477 -8.08 -21.91 -11.56
N ASP A 478 -8.50 -21.78 -10.31
CA ASP A 478 -9.81 -21.99 -9.72
C ASP A 478 -9.63 -21.59 -8.26
N SER A 479 -9.30 -20.31 -8.05
CA SER A 479 -9.53 -19.74 -6.72
C SER A 479 -11.04 -19.74 -6.48
N CYS A 480 -11.50 -20.04 -5.27
CA CYS A 480 -12.93 -19.98 -4.92
C CYS A 480 -13.57 -18.57 -5.09
N ALA A 481 -12.78 -17.54 -5.45
CA ALA A 481 -13.25 -16.21 -5.81
C ALA A 481 -13.50 -16.03 -7.33
N CYS A 482 -13.03 -16.97 -8.14
CA CYS A 482 -13.15 -16.97 -9.60
C CYS A 482 -14.31 -17.86 -10.01
N SER A 483 -15.25 -17.33 -10.80
CA SER A 483 -16.35 -18.10 -11.38
C SER A 483 -15.86 -18.94 -12.57
N VAL A 484 -14.89 -18.41 -13.33
CA VAL A 484 -14.23 -19.10 -14.43
C VAL A 484 -12.77 -18.67 -14.47
N CYS A 485 -11.88 -19.62 -14.66
CA CYS A 485 -10.46 -19.34 -14.82
C CYS A 485 -9.98 -19.74 -16.20
N VAL A 486 -9.15 -18.89 -16.78
CA VAL A 486 -8.58 -19.09 -18.10
C VAL A 486 -7.07 -19.07 -17.96
N THR A 487 -6.40 -20.05 -18.56
CA THR A 487 -4.94 -20.08 -18.67
C THR A 487 -4.52 -19.71 -20.09
N PRO A 488 -3.27 -19.25 -20.29
CA PRO A 488 -2.73 -19.02 -21.64
C PRO A 488 -2.88 -20.26 -22.52
N ASP A 489 -2.53 -21.44 -22.00
CA ASP A 489 -2.59 -22.70 -22.74
C ASP A 489 -4.04 -23.07 -23.11
N SER A 490 -4.99 -22.93 -22.19
CA SER A 490 -6.41 -23.21 -22.47
C SER A 490 -6.99 -22.23 -23.47
N HIS A 491 -6.57 -20.97 -23.45
CA HIS A 491 -7.01 -19.95 -24.41
C HIS A 491 -6.44 -20.20 -25.80
N ASN A 492 -5.12 -20.35 -25.89
CA ASN A 492 -4.39 -20.42 -27.15
C ASN A 492 -4.64 -21.74 -27.89
N SER A 493 -4.97 -22.83 -27.17
CA SER A 493 -5.43 -24.09 -27.77
C SER A 493 -6.90 -24.07 -28.19
N GLY A 494 -7.68 -23.06 -27.76
CA GLY A 494 -9.12 -22.96 -27.97
C GLY A 494 -9.97 -23.82 -27.02
N ALA A 495 -9.36 -24.52 -26.06
CA ALA A 495 -10.08 -25.37 -25.10
C ALA A 495 -11.03 -24.57 -24.18
N LEU A 496 -10.57 -23.43 -23.67
CA LEU A 496 -11.37 -22.46 -22.94
C LEU A 496 -10.80 -21.07 -23.23
N THR A 497 -11.47 -20.32 -24.10
CA THR A 497 -11.06 -18.96 -24.47
C THR A 497 -11.62 -17.93 -23.47
N ILE A 498 -11.07 -16.71 -23.49
CA ILE A 498 -11.58 -15.61 -22.66
C ILE A 498 -13.03 -15.29 -23.05
N GLN A 499 -13.36 -15.32 -24.35
CA GLN A 499 -14.73 -15.11 -24.80
C GLN A 499 -15.69 -16.17 -24.26
N MET A 500 -15.29 -17.45 -24.27
CA MET A 500 -16.09 -18.53 -23.68
C MET A 500 -16.32 -18.32 -22.18
N ALA A 501 -15.31 -17.86 -21.45
CA ALA A 501 -15.45 -17.52 -20.03
C ALA A 501 -16.42 -16.34 -19.81
N VAL A 502 -16.33 -15.30 -20.64
CA VAL A 502 -17.28 -14.16 -20.65
C VAL A 502 -18.71 -14.64 -20.89
N ASP A 503 -18.90 -15.56 -21.82
CA ASP A 503 -20.23 -16.07 -22.16
C ASP A 503 -20.83 -16.93 -21.02
N GLN A 504 -19.99 -17.65 -20.25
CA GLN A 504 -20.44 -18.42 -19.09
C GLN A 504 -20.95 -17.53 -17.94
N VAL A 505 -20.28 -16.40 -17.66
CA VAL A 505 -20.67 -15.51 -16.55
C VAL A 505 -21.77 -14.50 -16.91
N ARG A 506 -22.13 -14.38 -18.20
CA ARG A 506 -23.07 -13.36 -18.71
C ARG A 506 -24.40 -13.32 -17.96
N GLY A 507 -24.97 -14.48 -17.63
CA GLY A 507 -26.31 -14.58 -17.04
C GLY A 507 -26.38 -14.41 -15.52
N GLN A 508 -25.26 -14.63 -14.80
CA GLN A 508 -25.24 -14.71 -13.34
C GLN A 508 -24.32 -13.67 -12.68
N GLY A 509 -23.46 -13.01 -13.45
CA GLY A 509 -22.33 -12.24 -12.93
C GLY A 509 -21.17 -13.17 -12.54
N GLY A 510 -20.14 -12.62 -11.91
CA GLY A 510 -19.01 -13.39 -11.42
C GLY A 510 -17.63 -12.85 -11.80
N THR A 511 -16.59 -13.61 -11.49
CA THR A 511 -15.20 -13.20 -11.71
C THR A 511 -14.52 -14.12 -12.72
N ILE A 512 -13.94 -13.55 -13.77
CA ILE A 512 -13.08 -14.22 -14.74
C ILE A 512 -11.63 -13.98 -14.33
N CYS A 513 -10.89 -15.05 -14.04
CA CYS A 513 -9.50 -14.95 -13.63
C CYS A 513 -8.56 -15.42 -14.72
N LEU A 514 -7.59 -14.59 -15.08
CA LEU A 514 -6.58 -14.87 -16.09
C LEU A 514 -5.28 -15.22 -15.38
N ALA A 515 -4.75 -16.42 -15.60
CA ALA A 515 -3.41 -16.78 -15.14
C ALA A 515 -2.34 -15.91 -15.83
N ALA A 516 -1.13 -15.86 -15.24
CA ALA A 516 0.00 -15.17 -15.84
C ALA A 516 0.44 -15.82 -17.17
N GLY A 517 0.79 -15.01 -18.16
CA GLY A 517 1.22 -15.43 -19.49
C GLY A 517 0.54 -14.66 -20.62
N GLU A 518 0.80 -15.08 -21.86
CA GLU A 518 0.34 -14.39 -23.08
C GLU A 518 -0.88 -15.08 -23.70
N TYR A 519 -1.95 -14.30 -23.89
CA TYR A 519 -3.21 -14.70 -24.52
C TYR A 519 -3.26 -14.12 -25.93
N ALA A 520 -3.17 -14.99 -26.94
CA ALA A 520 -3.21 -14.61 -28.34
C ALA A 520 -4.66 -14.41 -28.81
N LEU A 521 -5.19 -13.20 -28.69
CA LEU A 521 -6.54 -12.85 -29.17
C LEU A 521 -6.61 -12.84 -30.72
N GLY A 522 -5.47 -12.62 -31.38
CA GLY A 522 -5.43 -12.43 -32.84
C GLY A 522 -6.28 -11.23 -33.24
N SER A 523 -7.13 -11.38 -34.26
CA SER A 523 -8.07 -10.34 -34.68
C SER A 523 -9.45 -10.42 -34.01
N THR A 524 -9.66 -11.38 -33.09
CA THR A 524 -10.94 -11.63 -32.44
C THR A 524 -11.03 -10.87 -31.11
N PRO A 525 -11.95 -9.91 -30.96
CA PRO A 525 -12.06 -9.12 -29.74
C PRO A 525 -12.77 -9.90 -28.62
N VAL A 526 -12.52 -9.52 -27.36
CA VAL A 526 -13.32 -9.94 -26.22
C VAL A 526 -14.51 -9.00 -26.09
N LEU A 527 -15.72 -9.53 -26.27
CA LEU A 527 -16.98 -8.78 -26.27
C LEU A 527 -17.80 -9.09 -25.01
N MET A 528 -17.94 -8.07 -24.17
CA MET A 528 -18.77 -8.06 -22.97
C MET A 528 -20.04 -7.26 -23.21
N ASP A 529 -21.13 -7.93 -23.61
CA ASP A 529 -22.41 -7.29 -23.94
C ASP A 529 -23.52 -7.69 -22.96
N GLY A 530 -24.16 -6.70 -22.34
CA GLY A 530 -25.24 -6.94 -21.38
C GLY A 530 -24.77 -7.52 -20.04
N MET A 531 -23.51 -7.30 -19.66
CA MET A 531 -22.94 -7.85 -18.42
C MET A 531 -23.54 -7.18 -17.19
N ARG A 532 -23.70 -7.95 -16.13
CA ARG A 532 -24.18 -7.48 -14.82
C ARG A 532 -23.29 -8.04 -13.71
N SER A 533 -22.62 -7.17 -12.96
CA SER A 533 -21.74 -7.55 -11.84
C SER A 533 -20.64 -8.54 -12.24
N VAL A 534 -19.86 -8.18 -13.26
CA VAL A 534 -18.77 -9.02 -13.79
C VAL A 534 -17.42 -8.37 -13.52
N ARG A 535 -16.45 -9.16 -13.04
CA ARG A 535 -15.05 -8.74 -12.88
C ARG A 535 -14.16 -9.60 -13.76
N MET A 536 -13.19 -9.01 -14.46
CA MET A 536 -12.10 -9.71 -15.14
C MET A 536 -10.78 -9.26 -14.53
N VAL A 537 -10.01 -10.21 -14.01
CA VAL A 537 -8.78 -9.94 -13.25
C VAL A 537 -7.62 -10.79 -13.75
N GLY A 538 -6.44 -10.19 -13.91
CA GLY A 538 -5.19 -10.89 -14.24
C GLY A 538 -4.23 -11.01 -13.06
N GLN A 539 -2.97 -11.34 -13.34
CA GLN A 539 -1.87 -11.46 -12.38
C GLN A 539 -0.86 -10.30 -12.54
N GLY A 540 -1.38 -9.10 -12.77
CA GLY A 540 -0.61 -7.89 -13.04
C GLY A 540 -0.04 -7.87 -14.45
N TRP A 541 1.12 -7.22 -14.62
CA TRP A 541 1.67 -6.90 -15.94
C TRP A 541 2.10 -8.13 -16.75
N ARG A 542 2.24 -9.29 -16.10
CA ARG A 542 2.63 -10.57 -16.73
C ARG A 542 1.44 -11.31 -17.37
N THR A 543 0.21 -10.87 -17.13
CA THR A 543 -0.97 -11.30 -17.91
C THR A 543 -1.09 -10.36 -19.11
N ILE A 544 -0.79 -10.85 -20.32
CA ILE A 544 -0.70 -10.04 -21.56
C ILE A 544 -1.75 -10.53 -22.55
N LEU A 545 -2.62 -9.64 -23.01
CA LEU A 545 -3.62 -9.90 -24.05
C LEU A 545 -3.16 -9.25 -25.35
N SER A 546 -2.71 -10.06 -26.31
CA SER A 546 -2.16 -9.61 -27.60
C SER A 546 -3.25 -9.61 -28.67
N TYR A 547 -3.67 -8.42 -29.12
CA TYR A 547 -4.76 -8.23 -30.09
C TYR A 547 -4.31 -7.44 -31.33
N THR A 548 -4.46 -8.01 -32.51
CA THR A 548 -3.99 -7.47 -33.80
C THR A 548 -5.11 -6.96 -34.71
N GLY A 549 -6.36 -6.94 -34.23
CA GLY A 549 -7.51 -6.53 -35.02
C GLY A 549 -7.74 -5.02 -35.12
N ALA A 550 -8.73 -4.64 -35.94
CA ALA A 550 -9.11 -3.25 -36.22
C ALA A 550 -9.85 -2.55 -35.07
N GLY A 551 -10.69 -3.31 -34.37
CA GLY A 551 -11.62 -2.81 -33.37
C GLY A 551 -11.03 -2.83 -31.97
N ALA A 552 -11.86 -2.75 -30.94
CA ALA A 552 -11.36 -2.80 -29.57
C ALA A 552 -10.89 -4.21 -29.19
N ALA A 553 -9.76 -4.34 -28.48
CA ALA A 553 -9.34 -5.63 -27.93
C ALA A 553 -10.37 -6.15 -26.92
N ILE A 554 -10.87 -5.26 -26.06
CA ILE A 554 -11.97 -5.53 -25.13
C ILE A 554 -13.09 -4.50 -25.35
N GLY A 555 -14.25 -4.95 -25.82
CA GLY A 555 -15.44 -4.13 -25.98
C GLY A 555 -16.45 -4.41 -24.87
N VAL A 556 -16.77 -3.42 -24.04
CA VAL A 556 -17.79 -3.52 -22.99
C VAL A 556 -18.98 -2.65 -23.38
N ARG A 557 -20.16 -3.25 -23.56
CA ARG A 557 -21.35 -2.54 -23.97
C ARG A 557 -22.63 -2.94 -23.23
N ASN A 558 -23.55 -1.99 -23.10
CA ASN A 558 -24.87 -2.17 -22.48
C ASN A 558 -24.81 -2.83 -21.08
N SER A 559 -23.77 -2.54 -20.29
CA SER A 559 -23.43 -3.30 -19.08
C SER A 559 -23.55 -2.49 -17.79
N LEU A 560 -23.75 -3.19 -16.67
CA LEU A 560 -23.91 -2.63 -15.32
C LEU A 560 -22.93 -3.30 -14.35
N GLY A 561 -22.02 -2.55 -13.73
CA GLY A 561 -21.10 -3.10 -12.72
C GLY A 561 -20.04 -4.00 -13.33
N VAL A 562 -19.16 -3.46 -14.19
CA VAL A 562 -18.06 -4.21 -14.80
C VAL A 562 -16.72 -3.71 -14.27
N THR A 563 -15.84 -4.62 -13.84
CA THR A 563 -14.48 -4.27 -13.38
C THR A 563 -13.42 -4.99 -14.21
N LEU A 564 -12.45 -4.26 -14.74
CA LEU A 564 -11.29 -4.75 -15.48
C LEU A 564 -10.03 -4.41 -14.68
N GLU A 565 -9.20 -5.39 -14.34
CA GLU A 565 -8.16 -5.21 -13.34
C GLU A 565 -6.90 -6.07 -13.52
N ASP A 566 -5.72 -5.51 -13.25
CA ASP A 566 -4.44 -6.24 -13.12
C ASP A 566 -4.02 -7.04 -14.36
N PHE A 567 -4.04 -6.45 -15.56
CA PHE A 567 -3.49 -7.06 -16.79
C PHE A 567 -3.04 -6.04 -17.83
N THR A 568 -2.24 -6.51 -18.79
CA THR A 568 -1.74 -5.75 -19.94
C THR A 568 -2.55 -6.08 -21.19
N VAL A 569 -2.98 -5.06 -21.93
CA VAL A 569 -3.54 -5.18 -23.29
C VAL A 569 -2.53 -4.60 -24.27
N LEU A 570 -2.08 -5.43 -25.20
CA LEU A 570 -1.11 -5.09 -26.23
C LEU A 570 -1.80 -5.07 -27.60
N THR A 571 -1.81 -3.90 -28.23
CA THR A 571 -2.34 -3.68 -29.59
C THR A 571 -1.24 -3.19 -30.52
N PRO A 572 -0.49 -4.10 -31.18
CA PRO A 572 0.59 -3.74 -32.10
C PRO A 572 0.04 -3.04 -33.35
N PRO A 573 0.90 -2.42 -34.18
CA PRO A 573 0.48 -1.79 -35.41
C PRO A 573 -0.08 -2.86 -36.36
N ARG A 574 -1.08 -2.48 -37.14
CA ARG A 574 -1.73 -3.39 -38.08
C ARG A 574 -0.77 -3.81 -39.21
N SER A 575 -0.58 -5.11 -39.40
CA SER A 575 0.30 -5.66 -40.44
C SER A 575 -0.35 -5.73 -41.82
N ASP A 576 -1.68 -5.61 -41.91
CA ASP A 576 -2.47 -5.69 -43.15
C ASP A 576 -2.56 -4.38 -43.91
N LEU A 577 -2.07 -3.28 -43.33
CA LEU A 577 -1.99 -1.97 -43.97
C LEU A 577 -0.56 -1.72 -44.43
N ALA A 578 -0.39 -1.34 -45.70
CA ALA A 578 0.92 -0.96 -46.26
C ALA A 578 1.55 0.25 -45.54
N ASP A 579 0.73 1.01 -44.81
CA ASP A 579 1.11 2.17 -44.02
C ASP A 579 1.19 1.81 -42.54
N ARG A 580 2.42 1.73 -41.99
CA ARG A 580 2.68 1.49 -40.57
C ARG A 580 2.27 2.68 -39.67
N ALA A 581 1.71 3.74 -40.26
CA ALA A 581 1.23 4.94 -39.55
C ALA A 581 -0.11 4.76 -38.83
N ILE A 582 -0.89 3.71 -39.12
CA ILE A 582 -2.18 3.49 -38.46
C ILE A 582 -1.98 2.57 -37.25
N GLY A 583 -2.14 3.13 -36.04
CA GLY A 583 -2.03 2.39 -34.79
C GLY A 583 -3.05 1.25 -34.66
N GLY A 584 -2.80 0.31 -33.75
CA GLY A 584 -3.74 -0.76 -33.41
C GLY A 584 -5.13 -0.26 -32.98
N GLY A 585 -6.11 -1.16 -32.88
CA GLY A 585 -7.41 -0.82 -32.29
C GLY A 585 -7.32 -0.36 -30.83
N PRO A 586 -8.37 0.25 -30.25
CA PRO A 586 -8.35 0.67 -28.84
C PRO A 586 -8.19 -0.55 -27.92
N ALA A 587 -7.51 -0.40 -26.79
CA ALA A 587 -7.42 -1.49 -25.79
C ALA A 587 -8.81 -1.78 -25.21
N PHE A 588 -9.53 -0.72 -24.86
CA PHE A 588 -10.88 -0.80 -24.30
C PHE A 588 -11.84 0.10 -25.07
N HIS A 589 -13.05 -0.40 -25.36
CA HIS A 589 -14.14 0.43 -25.88
C HIS A 589 -15.37 0.26 -25.01
N LEU A 590 -15.83 1.38 -24.43
CA LEU A 590 -16.91 1.44 -23.46
C LEU A 590 -18.14 2.09 -24.11
N ARG A 591 -19.25 1.35 -24.20
CA ARG A 591 -20.49 1.83 -24.82
C ARG A 591 -21.75 1.58 -24.00
N HIS A 592 -22.45 2.62 -23.55
CA HIS A 592 -23.67 2.49 -22.72
C HIS A 592 -23.44 1.67 -21.43
N ASN A 593 -22.54 2.13 -20.55
CA ASN A 593 -22.19 1.42 -19.32
C ASN A 593 -22.53 2.24 -18.07
N VAL A 594 -22.90 1.53 -17.01
CA VAL A 594 -23.12 2.09 -15.66
C VAL A 594 -22.22 1.37 -14.67
N GLY A 595 -21.43 2.09 -13.87
CA GLY A 595 -20.57 1.50 -12.84
C GLY A 595 -19.43 0.67 -13.43
N ILE A 596 -18.60 1.25 -14.30
CA ILE A 596 -17.45 0.55 -14.87
C ILE A 596 -16.14 1.00 -14.22
N THR A 597 -15.29 0.05 -13.86
CA THR A 597 -13.97 0.31 -13.28
C THR A 597 -12.88 -0.30 -14.15
N ILE A 598 -11.87 0.48 -14.51
CA ILE A 598 -10.63 -0.01 -15.12
C ILE A 598 -9.50 0.41 -14.19
N ARG A 599 -8.80 -0.56 -13.59
CA ARG A 599 -7.77 -0.26 -12.61
C ARG A 599 -6.53 -1.13 -12.73
N ARG A 600 -5.34 -0.55 -12.53
CA ARG A 600 -4.05 -1.26 -12.61
C ARG A 600 -3.86 -2.06 -13.90
N CYS A 601 -4.46 -1.58 -14.99
CA CYS A 601 -4.24 -2.13 -16.32
C CYS A 601 -3.14 -1.36 -17.05
N VAL A 602 -2.46 -2.05 -17.95
CA VAL A 602 -1.53 -1.43 -18.90
C VAL A 602 -2.13 -1.53 -20.30
N ALA A 603 -2.28 -0.41 -20.99
CA ALA A 603 -2.67 -0.38 -22.40
C ALA A 603 -1.48 0.09 -23.24
N LEU A 604 -0.93 -0.82 -24.05
CA LEU A 604 0.21 -0.55 -24.93
C LEU A 604 -0.22 -0.60 -26.39
N GLN A 605 -0.19 0.55 -27.05
CA GLN A 605 -0.48 0.67 -28.47
C GLN A 605 0.74 1.21 -29.22
N PHE A 606 1.16 0.46 -30.23
CA PHE A 606 2.27 0.85 -31.10
C PHE A 606 1.72 1.39 -32.42
N GLY A 607 2.17 2.58 -32.84
CA GLY A 607 1.75 3.23 -34.08
C GLY A 607 2.41 4.61 -34.24
N SER A 608 2.63 5.05 -35.49
CA SER A 608 3.32 6.32 -35.76
C SER A 608 2.40 7.54 -35.61
N ARG A 609 2.90 8.52 -34.84
CA ARG A 609 2.58 9.96 -34.77
C ARG A 609 1.25 10.41 -35.40
N GLY A 610 0.28 10.65 -34.53
CA GLY A 610 -0.86 11.53 -34.81
C GLY A 610 -2.13 10.86 -35.37
N GLY A 611 -2.09 9.61 -35.84
CA GLY A 611 -3.29 8.87 -36.26
C GLY A 611 -3.48 7.59 -35.45
N GLY A 612 -4.54 7.49 -34.65
CA GLY A 612 -4.86 6.23 -33.98
C GLY A 612 -5.94 6.34 -32.90
N ASN A 613 -6.44 5.19 -32.50
CA ASN A 613 -7.50 5.06 -31.49
C ASN A 613 -7.00 5.41 -30.08
N PRO A 614 -7.88 5.81 -29.15
CA PRO A 614 -7.52 5.95 -27.75
C PRO A 614 -7.23 4.59 -27.09
N ALA A 615 -6.48 4.56 -26.00
CA ALA A 615 -6.38 3.36 -25.16
C ALA A 615 -7.77 2.98 -24.61
N ILE A 616 -8.54 3.97 -24.14
CA ILE A 616 -9.92 3.81 -23.68
C ILE A 616 -10.83 4.70 -24.53
N GLY A 617 -11.60 4.06 -25.42
CA GLY A 617 -12.65 4.69 -26.21
C GLY A 617 -13.98 4.74 -25.46
N VAL A 618 -14.67 5.88 -25.51
CA VAL A 618 -16.00 6.07 -24.91
C VAL A 618 -17.03 6.44 -25.97
N GLU A 619 -18.17 5.72 -26.01
CA GLU A 619 -19.31 6.01 -26.88
C GLU A 619 -20.63 5.89 -26.09
N GLY A 620 -21.62 6.73 -26.39
CA GLY A 620 -22.92 6.69 -25.71
C GLY A 620 -22.83 7.10 -24.24
N LEU A 621 -23.66 6.48 -23.39
CA LEU A 621 -23.75 6.80 -21.96
C LEU A 621 -22.66 6.10 -21.14
N LEU A 622 -21.96 6.87 -20.30
CA LEU A 622 -21.01 6.40 -19.31
C LEU A 622 -21.34 7.03 -17.95
N LEU A 623 -21.94 6.26 -17.05
CA LEU A 623 -22.37 6.72 -15.72
C LEU A 623 -21.57 6.01 -14.62
N GLY A 624 -20.92 6.77 -13.74
CA GLY A 624 -20.17 6.22 -12.60
C GLY A 624 -18.96 5.41 -13.01
N ALA A 625 -18.16 5.92 -13.94
CA ALA A 625 -16.95 5.25 -14.41
C ALA A 625 -15.72 5.68 -13.60
N LEU A 626 -14.87 4.72 -13.26
CA LEU A 626 -13.61 4.93 -12.54
C LEU A 626 -12.45 4.37 -13.37
N VAL A 627 -11.51 5.24 -13.73
CA VAL A 627 -10.26 4.88 -14.41
C VAL A 627 -9.11 5.29 -13.50
N GLU A 628 -8.49 4.32 -12.83
CA GLU A 628 -7.49 4.59 -11.79
C GLU A 628 -6.24 3.72 -11.87
N GLU A 629 -5.08 4.25 -11.47
CA GLU A 629 -3.83 3.49 -11.34
C GLU A 629 -3.39 2.77 -12.64
N ASN A 630 -3.81 3.23 -13.82
CA ASN A 630 -3.47 2.60 -15.10
C ASN A 630 -2.22 3.22 -15.74
N ALA A 631 -1.55 2.44 -16.58
CA ALA A 631 -0.51 2.93 -17.50
C ALA A 631 -1.03 2.91 -18.94
N LEU A 632 -1.31 4.09 -19.51
CA LEU A 632 -1.88 4.24 -20.84
C LEU A 632 -0.84 4.80 -21.81
N LEU A 633 -0.30 3.95 -22.69
CA LEU A 633 0.67 4.30 -23.72
C LEU A 633 -0.02 4.16 -25.09
N ALA A 634 -0.59 5.24 -25.59
CA ALA A 634 -1.42 5.25 -26.79
C ALA A 634 -1.49 6.65 -27.42
N PRO A 635 -1.91 6.80 -28.69
CA PRO A 635 -2.11 8.11 -29.31
C PRO A 635 -2.99 9.05 -28.46
N SER A 636 -4.07 8.52 -27.88
CA SER A 636 -4.81 9.21 -26.81
C SER A 636 -5.05 8.28 -25.63
N GLY A 637 -5.07 8.80 -24.40
CA GLY A 637 -5.34 7.99 -23.20
C GLY A 637 -6.81 7.56 -23.15
N ILE A 638 -7.68 8.53 -22.86
CA ILE A 638 -9.14 8.34 -22.78
C ILE A 638 -9.78 9.34 -23.73
N ALA A 639 -10.59 8.87 -24.69
CA ALA A 639 -11.27 9.77 -25.60
C ALA A 639 -12.67 9.28 -25.99
N SER A 640 -13.54 10.24 -26.33
CA SER A 640 -14.78 9.91 -27.04
C SER A 640 -14.46 9.32 -28.42
N MET A 641 -15.07 8.20 -28.76
CA MET A 641 -14.98 7.57 -30.07
C MET A 641 -15.89 8.34 -31.03
N ILE A 642 -15.32 9.25 -31.82
CA ILE A 642 -16.04 9.98 -32.86
C ILE A 642 -15.53 9.46 -34.20
N GLU A 643 -16.27 8.53 -34.81
CA GLU A 643 -16.10 8.20 -36.23
C GLU A 643 -16.88 9.24 -37.04
N ALA A 644 -16.16 10.13 -37.72
CA ALA A 644 -16.76 10.93 -38.77
C ALA A 644 -16.78 10.09 -40.06
N ASP A 645 -17.74 9.17 -40.19
CA ASP A 645 -18.06 8.57 -41.49
C ASP A 645 -19.07 9.47 -42.20
N PRO A 646 -18.68 10.17 -43.29
CA PRO A 646 -19.60 11.04 -44.03
C PRO A 646 -20.76 10.28 -44.70
N ASN A 647 -20.68 8.96 -44.78
CA ASN A 647 -21.63 8.09 -45.50
C ASN A 647 -22.52 7.23 -44.56
N GLN A 648 -22.31 7.25 -43.24
CA GLN A 648 -23.18 6.57 -42.27
C GLN A 648 -24.06 7.58 -41.52
N GLU A 649 -25.38 7.36 -41.52
CA GLU A 649 -26.41 8.23 -40.92
C GLU A 649 -26.38 8.32 -39.37
N ARG A 650 -25.32 7.87 -38.69
CA ARG A 650 -25.29 7.73 -37.23
C ARG A 650 -24.22 8.63 -36.59
N MET A 651 -24.65 9.69 -35.91
CA MET A 651 -23.78 10.52 -35.09
C MET A 651 -23.31 9.76 -33.83
N ALA A 652 -22.00 9.56 -33.69
CA ALA A 652 -21.38 9.10 -32.44
C ALA A 652 -21.31 10.27 -31.43
N TYR A 653 -21.71 10.03 -30.18
CA TYR A 653 -21.72 11.01 -29.08
C TYR A 653 -21.23 10.36 -27.79
N ALA A 654 -20.82 11.17 -26.81
CA ALA A 654 -20.45 10.69 -25.48
C ALA A 654 -21.24 11.44 -24.39
N LEU A 655 -22.01 10.73 -23.56
CA LEU A 655 -22.69 11.28 -22.38
C LEU A 655 -21.96 10.79 -21.15
N VAL A 656 -21.34 11.69 -20.39
CA VAL A 656 -20.51 11.33 -19.24
C VAL A 656 -21.11 11.89 -17.96
N ALA A 657 -21.28 11.04 -16.95
CA ALA A 657 -21.82 11.40 -15.65
C ALA A 657 -21.02 10.70 -14.54
N ASN A 658 -20.43 11.47 -13.62
CA ASN A 658 -19.60 10.92 -12.55
C ASN A 658 -18.42 10.07 -13.07
N LEU A 659 -17.68 10.61 -14.04
CA LEU A 659 -16.44 10.00 -14.52
C LEU A 659 -15.26 10.49 -13.67
N VAL A 660 -14.51 9.55 -13.11
CA VAL A 660 -13.31 9.81 -12.32
C VAL A 660 -12.11 9.19 -13.04
N VAL A 661 -11.12 10.03 -13.35
CA VAL A 661 -9.83 9.67 -13.94
C VAL A 661 -8.75 10.09 -12.95
N ARG A 662 -8.18 9.14 -12.20
CA ARG A 662 -7.23 9.47 -11.13
C ARG A 662 -5.98 8.61 -11.11
N ASP A 663 -4.86 9.18 -10.69
CA ASP A 663 -3.64 8.43 -10.38
C ASP A 663 -3.14 7.55 -11.55
N ASN A 664 -3.42 7.94 -12.80
CA ASN A 664 -2.95 7.23 -13.99
C ASN A 664 -1.65 7.84 -14.50
N VAL A 665 -0.83 7.00 -15.15
CA VAL A 665 0.31 7.43 -15.97
C VAL A 665 -0.08 7.35 -17.43
N MET A 666 -0.07 8.47 -18.14
CA MET A 666 -0.49 8.56 -19.54
C MET A 666 0.65 9.10 -20.39
N VAL A 667 1.16 8.29 -21.31
CA VAL A 667 2.14 8.72 -22.33
C VAL A 667 1.42 8.72 -23.67
N CYS A 668 1.10 9.91 -24.17
CA CYS A 668 0.21 10.07 -25.31
C CYS A 668 0.80 10.91 -26.44
N GLY A 669 0.36 10.64 -27.67
CA GLY A 669 0.79 11.42 -28.84
C GLY A 669 -0.06 12.67 -29.10
N ARG A 670 -1.36 12.63 -28.78
CA ARG A 670 -2.34 13.69 -29.07
C ARG A 670 -2.91 14.32 -27.80
N SER A 671 -3.55 13.52 -26.96
CA SER A 671 -4.24 13.97 -25.74
C SER A 671 -4.32 12.86 -24.71
N ALA A 672 -4.17 13.19 -23.43
CA ALA A 672 -4.38 12.22 -22.36
C ALA A 672 -5.88 12.00 -22.11
N VAL A 673 -6.66 13.09 -22.06
CA VAL A 673 -8.12 13.04 -21.93
C VAL A 673 -8.77 13.94 -22.97
N ARG A 674 -9.71 13.42 -23.76
CA ARG A 674 -10.30 14.14 -24.89
C ARG A 674 -11.81 13.89 -25.06
N PHE A 675 -12.60 14.92 -24.76
CA PHE A 675 -14.06 14.96 -24.94
C PHE A 675 -14.48 16.25 -25.67
N PRO A 676 -14.34 16.31 -27.01
CA PRO A 676 -14.70 17.47 -27.81
C PRO A 676 -16.16 17.41 -28.28
N ASP A 677 -16.65 18.52 -28.82
CA ASP A 677 -17.88 18.64 -29.63
C ASP A 677 -19.11 17.92 -29.05
N TRP A 678 -19.51 16.79 -29.63
CA TRP A 678 -20.69 15.98 -29.27
C TRP A 678 -20.49 15.15 -27.98
N SER A 679 -19.81 15.74 -27.01
CA SER A 679 -19.65 15.22 -25.65
C SER A 679 -20.50 16.05 -24.68
N LEU A 680 -21.37 15.41 -23.90
CA LEU A 680 -22.24 16.07 -22.91
C LEU A 680 -21.94 15.56 -21.50
N HIS A 681 -21.55 16.48 -20.62
CA HIS A 681 -21.23 16.22 -19.22
C HIS A 681 -22.49 16.44 -18.37
N LEU A 682 -23.08 15.36 -17.84
CA LEU A 682 -24.36 15.38 -17.12
C LEU A 682 -24.21 15.42 -15.59
N SER A 683 -22.98 15.26 -15.08
CA SER A 683 -22.64 15.34 -13.65
C SER A 683 -21.15 15.64 -13.50
N ASP A 684 -20.57 15.42 -12.32
CA ASP A 684 -19.15 15.63 -12.05
C ASP A 684 -18.25 14.84 -13.01
N MET A 685 -17.22 15.49 -13.56
CA MET A 685 -16.08 14.85 -14.18
C MET A 685 -14.82 15.29 -13.46
N ARG A 686 -14.02 14.33 -12.97
CA ARG A 686 -12.82 14.58 -12.18
C ARG A 686 -11.60 13.98 -12.86
N ILE A 687 -10.60 14.80 -13.13
CA ILE A 687 -9.30 14.42 -13.66
C ILE A 687 -8.26 14.86 -12.62
N THR A 688 -7.78 13.93 -11.80
CA THR A 688 -7.04 14.28 -10.57
C THR A 688 -5.79 13.43 -10.33
N GLY A 689 -4.66 14.05 -9.97
CA GLY A 689 -3.46 13.29 -9.57
C GLY A 689 -2.80 12.47 -10.69
N ASN A 690 -3.14 12.73 -11.96
CA ASN A 690 -2.55 11.99 -13.08
C ASN A 690 -1.17 12.56 -13.45
N THR A 691 -0.28 11.68 -13.92
CA THR A 691 0.98 12.05 -14.58
C THR A 691 0.80 11.91 -16.08
N ILE A 692 0.85 13.02 -16.79
CA ILE A 692 0.56 13.11 -18.23
C ILE A 692 1.81 13.55 -18.97
N LEU A 693 2.23 12.77 -19.96
CA LEU A 693 3.30 13.09 -20.90
C LEU A 693 2.75 13.09 -22.32
N ILE A 694 2.70 14.25 -22.95
CA ILE A 694 2.39 14.38 -24.37
C ILE A 694 3.69 14.42 -25.17
N VAL A 695 3.88 13.44 -26.05
CA VAL A 695 5.09 13.29 -26.85
C VAL A 695 5.12 14.32 -27.98
N PRO A 696 6.21 15.10 -28.15
CA PRO A 696 6.36 16.06 -29.24
C PRO A 696 6.23 15.43 -30.64
N GLY A 697 5.62 16.18 -31.58
CA GLY A 697 5.46 15.77 -32.99
C GLY A 697 4.23 14.90 -33.31
N GLY A 698 3.32 14.71 -32.35
CA GLY A 698 2.14 13.84 -32.50
C GLY A 698 0.81 14.51 -32.89
N GLY A 699 0.79 15.77 -33.36
CA GLY A 699 -0.46 16.48 -33.68
C GLY A 699 -1.30 16.77 -32.43
N SER A 700 -0.65 17.21 -31.35
CA SER A 700 -1.27 17.52 -30.06
C SER A 700 -2.40 18.53 -30.19
N GLU A 701 -3.56 18.21 -29.61
CA GLU A 701 -4.72 19.12 -29.49
C GLU A 701 -4.84 19.71 -28.08
N GLY A 702 -4.06 19.20 -27.14
CA GLY A 702 -4.14 19.53 -25.72
C GLY A 702 -3.93 18.29 -24.85
N ALA A 703 -3.27 18.43 -23.69
CA ALA A 703 -3.13 17.31 -22.77
C ALA A 703 -4.49 16.87 -22.20
N VAL A 704 -5.33 17.84 -21.84
CA VAL A 704 -6.74 17.64 -21.46
C VAL A 704 -7.62 18.53 -22.32
N VAL A 705 -8.59 17.96 -23.04
CA VAL A 705 -9.50 18.68 -23.94
C VAL A 705 -10.95 18.38 -23.59
N THR A 706 -11.69 19.41 -23.20
CA THR A 706 -13.10 19.32 -22.75
C THR A 706 -13.93 20.46 -23.35
N THR A 707 -14.24 20.38 -24.64
CA THR A 707 -14.95 21.42 -25.41
C THR A 707 -16.37 21.03 -25.80
N GLY A 708 -16.94 20.04 -25.11
CA GLY A 708 -18.34 19.63 -25.29
C GLY A 708 -19.35 20.62 -24.69
N ALA A 709 -20.44 20.10 -24.12
CA ALA A 709 -21.41 20.84 -23.33
C ALA A 709 -21.52 20.28 -21.91
N ALA A 710 -21.91 21.12 -20.95
CA ALA A 710 -22.25 20.69 -19.60
C ALA A 710 -23.74 20.94 -19.31
N GLY A 711 -24.41 19.98 -18.68
CA GLY A 711 -25.76 20.15 -18.16
C GLY A 711 -25.80 21.02 -16.89
N PRO A 712 -26.98 21.54 -16.49
CA PRO A 712 -27.12 22.29 -15.25
C PRO A 712 -26.65 21.49 -14.03
N GLY A 713 -25.79 22.09 -13.20
CA GLY A 713 -25.23 21.45 -12.00
C GLY A 713 -24.07 20.49 -12.24
N SER A 714 -23.67 20.27 -13.50
CA SER A 714 -22.43 19.55 -13.83
C SER A 714 -21.20 20.37 -13.47
N ARG A 715 -20.09 19.70 -13.19
CA ARG A 715 -18.81 20.33 -12.88
C ARG A 715 -17.68 19.55 -13.52
N LEU A 716 -16.72 20.26 -14.09
CA LEU A 716 -15.42 19.72 -14.46
C LEU A 716 -14.39 20.12 -13.40
N ALA A 717 -13.62 19.15 -12.93
CA ALA A 717 -12.48 19.37 -12.04
C ALA A 717 -11.22 18.76 -12.63
N VAL A 718 -10.22 19.59 -12.89
CA VAL A 718 -8.86 19.20 -13.31
C VAL A 718 -7.94 19.64 -12.18
N ASP A 719 -7.64 18.74 -11.24
CA ASP A 719 -7.00 19.09 -9.97
C ASP A 719 -5.70 18.30 -9.74
N GLY A 720 -4.59 18.98 -9.43
CA GLY A 720 -3.37 18.31 -8.95
C GLY A 720 -2.68 17.37 -9.95
N ASN A 721 -2.78 17.64 -11.26
CA ASN A 721 -2.12 16.82 -12.28
C ASN A 721 -0.72 17.36 -12.60
N LEU A 722 0.20 16.46 -12.92
CA LEU A 722 1.52 16.77 -13.48
C LEU A 722 1.48 16.60 -14.99
N ILE A 723 1.62 17.69 -15.73
CA ILE A 723 1.44 17.73 -17.19
C ILE A 723 2.73 18.18 -17.87
N TYR A 724 3.27 17.27 -18.64
CA TYR A 724 4.37 17.44 -19.56
C TYR A 724 3.80 17.63 -20.97
N ALA A 725 3.63 18.89 -21.36
CA ALA A 725 2.88 19.25 -22.56
C ALA A 725 3.79 19.46 -23.78
N ALA A 726 3.26 19.12 -24.96
CA ALA A 726 3.87 19.42 -26.27
C ALA A 726 2.97 20.29 -27.18
N GLY A 727 1.79 20.68 -26.69
CA GLY A 727 0.84 21.60 -27.33
C GLY A 727 0.13 22.40 -26.24
N ASP A 728 -1.18 22.65 -26.37
CA ASP A 728 -1.95 23.24 -25.27
C ASP A 728 -1.95 22.30 -24.03
N GLY A 729 -2.01 22.87 -22.83
CA GLY A 729 -2.05 22.11 -21.58
C GLY A 729 -3.46 21.61 -21.28
N VAL A 730 -4.29 22.48 -20.70
CA VAL A 730 -5.71 22.20 -20.41
C VAL A 730 -6.58 23.10 -21.28
N VAL A 731 -7.41 22.50 -22.13
CA VAL A 731 -8.37 23.17 -23.01
C VAL A 731 -9.79 22.88 -22.53
N THR A 732 -10.56 23.93 -22.28
CA THR A 732 -11.95 23.81 -21.80
C THR A 732 -12.88 24.78 -22.53
N GLY A 733 -14.11 24.34 -22.75
CA GLY A 733 -15.21 25.15 -23.28
C GLY A 733 -16.53 24.92 -22.54
N ILE A 734 -16.48 24.39 -21.31
CA ILE A 734 -17.66 24.04 -20.52
C ILE A 734 -17.76 24.84 -19.21
N ASP A 735 -18.99 25.09 -18.79
CA ASP A 735 -19.32 25.84 -17.57
C ASP A 735 -18.88 25.12 -16.28
N HIS A 736 -18.78 25.88 -15.18
CA HIS A 736 -18.43 25.38 -13.83
C HIS A 736 -17.10 24.60 -13.79
N THR A 737 -16.16 24.97 -14.66
CA THR A 737 -14.84 24.34 -14.74
C THR A 737 -13.91 24.86 -13.64
N ARG A 738 -13.25 23.92 -12.94
CA ARG A 738 -12.21 24.22 -11.95
C ARG A 738 -10.92 23.54 -12.35
N ILE A 739 -9.88 24.34 -12.55
CA ILE A 739 -8.52 23.90 -12.90
C ILE A 739 -7.63 24.35 -11.75
N ARG A 740 -7.24 23.41 -10.88
CA ARG A 740 -6.55 23.75 -9.63
C ARG A 740 -5.26 22.98 -9.39
N ASP A 741 -4.27 23.68 -8.84
CA ASP A 741 -3.05 23.06 -8.29
C ASP A 741 -2.32 22.14 -9.29
N ASN A 742 -2.47 22.35 -10.60
CA ASN A 742 -1.79 21.56 -11.62
C ASN A 742 -0.39 22.14 -11.87
N GLU A 743 0.57 21.27 -12.21
CA GLU A 743 1.90 21.64 -12.66
C GLU A 743 2.05 21.35 -14.15
N LEU A 744 2.20 22.39 -14.97
CA LEU A 744 2.30 22.30 -16.41
C LEU A 744 3.69 22.79 -16.85
N THR A 745 4.44 21.94 -17.53
CA THR A 745 5.78 22.27 -18.02
C THR A 745 5.97 21.81 -19.46
N TRP A 746 6.59 22.67 -20.28
CA TRP A 746 7.08 22.34 -21.62
C TRP A 746 8.58 22.10 -21.55
N PHE A 747 9.03 20.93 -22.00
CA PHE A 747 10.44 20.54 -22.10
C PHE A 747 10.64 19.63 -23.31
N GLY A 748 11.90 19.47 -23.71
CA GLY A 748 12.26 18.73 -24.91
C GLY A 748 12.35 19.62 -26.15
N THR A 749 12.77 18.99 -27.24
CA THR A 749 12.81 19.57 -28.58
C THR A 749 11.97 18.70 -29.52
N ASP A 750 11.49 19.27 -30.62
CA ASP A 750 10.94 18.48 -31.72
C ASP A 750 12.03 17.59 -32.38
N GLU A 751 11.65 16.81 -33.39
CA GLU A 751 12.58 15.90 -34.09
C GLU A 751 13.75 16.62 -34.75
N ASP A 752 13.60 17.91 -35.06
CA ASP A 752 14.62 18.75 -35.68
C ASP A 752 15.51 19.45 -34.62
N GLY A 753 15.27 19.19 -33.33
CA GLY A 753 16.02 19.79 -32.23
C GLY A 753 15.56 21.20 -31.84
N ASN A 754 14.41 21.67 -32.35
CA ASN A 754 13.85 22.98 -32.01
C ASN A 754 12.95 22.90 -30.78
N GLN A 755 12.86 23.98 -30.00
CA GLN A 755 11.90 24.02 -28.89
C GLN A 755 10.45 24.05 -29.39
N PRO A 756 9.47 23.56 -28.60
CA PRO A 756 8.06 23.70 -28.92
C PRO A 756 7.71 25.16 -29.21
N THR A 757 7.12 25.44 -30.37
CA THR A 757 6.82 26.80 -30.83
C THR A 757 5.38 27.22 -30.60
N THR A 758 4.50 26.28 -30.27
CA THR A 758 3.05 26.50 -30.06
C THR A 758 2.57 25.83 -28.78
N GLY A 759 1.46 26.32 -28.22
CA GLY A 759 0.84 25.77 -27.02
C GLY A 759 0.76 26.77 -25.87
N SER A 760 -0.42 26.86 -25.28
CA SER A 760 -0.74 27.66 -24.10
C SER A 760 -1.02 26.78 -22.89
N GLY A 761 -0.84 27.32 -21.68
CA GLY A 761 -1.02 26.57 -20.43
C GLY A 761 -2.45 26.13 -20.19
N VAL A 762 -3.32 27.10 -19.92
CA VAL A 762 -4.77 26.90 -19.83
C VAL A 762 -5.44 27.68 -20.94
N VAL A 763 -6.34 27.03 -21.68
CA VAL A 763 -7.09 27.62 -22.79
C VAL A 763 -8.58 27.54 -22.50
N VAL A 764 -9.24 28.69 -22.44
CA VAL A 764 -10.70 28.78 -22.47
C VAL A 764 -11.13 29.10 -23.89
N THR A 765 -11.87 28.20 -24.52
CA THR A 765 -12.32 28.33 -25.91
C THR A 765 -13.82 28.07 -26.02
N GLN A 766 -14.37 28.23 -27.22
CA GLN A 766 -15.77 27.92 -27.49
C GLN A 766 -16.00 26.41 -27.35
N GLY A 767 -16.99 26.03 -26.54
CA GLY A 767 -17.51 24.66 -26.52
C GLY A 767 -18.77 24.51 -27.39
N LEU A 768 -19.52 23.43 -27.18
CA LEU A 768 -20.80 23.22 -27.90
C LEU A 768 -21.85 24.28 -27.55
N ARG A 769 -21.74 24.92 -26.37
CA ARG A 769 -22.53 26.08 -25.98
C ARG A 769 -21.85 27.36 -26.54
N PRO A 770 -22.50 28.14 -27.43
CA PRO A 770 -21.81 29.18 -28.21
C PRO A 770 -21.79 30.58 -27.57
N ASP A 771 -22.46 30.81 -26.43
CA ASP A 771 -22.65 32.15 -25.87
C ASP A 771 -21.51 32.62 -24.95
N ARG A 772 -21.12 31.79 -23.96
CA ARG A 772 -20.03 32.04 -23.01
C ARG A 772 -19.71 30.80 -22.19
N VAL A 773 -18.54 30.82 -21.53
CA VAL A 773 -18.19 29.91 -20.44
C VAL A 773 -18.41 30.61 -19.08
N ASP A 774 -19.25 30.05 -18.22
CA ASP A 774 -19.62 30.62 -16.91
C ASP A 774 -18.97 29.88 -15.72
N ASP A 775 -18.72 30.60 -14.61
CA ASP A 775 -18.05 30.12 -13.38
C ASP A 775 -16.75 29.32 -13.63
N CYS A 776 -15.84 29.88 -14.43
CA CYS A 776 -14.52 29.30 -14.70
C CYS A 776 -13.51 29.69 -13.62
N ARG A 777 -12.87 28.71 -12.98
CA ARG A 777 -11.89 28.92 -11.91
C ARG A 777 -10.55 28.30 -12.27
N ILE A 778 -9.51 29.12 -12.35
CA ILE A 778 -8.13 28.72 -12.61
C ILE A 778 -7.31 29.14 -11.40
N GLU A 779 -6.99 28.22 -10.50
CA GLU A 779 -6.46 28.55 -9.18
C GLU A 779 -5.22 27.73 -8.79
N GLY A 780 -4.19 28.35 -8.23
CA GLY A 780 -3.03 27.62 -7.67
C GLY A 780 -2.15 26.87 -8.69
N ASN A 781 -2.36 27.05 -10.00
CA ASN A 781 -1.61 26.30 -11.01
C ASN A 781 -0.19 26.89 -11.20
N ARG A 782 0.78 26.01 -11.44
CA ARG A 782 2.15 26.38 -11.84
C ARG A 782 2.34 26.06 -13.32
N ILE A 783 2.57 27.10 -14.13
CA ILE A 783 2.72 27.00 -15.59
C ILE A 783 4.10 27.53 -15.94
N ASP A 784 4.96 26.69 -16.51
CA ASP A 784 6.35 27.04 -16.78
C ASP A 784 6.74 26.74 -18.24
N ARG A 785 7.31 27.76 -18.91
CA ARG A 785 7.79 27.71 -20.30
C ARG A 785 6.72 27.41 -21.36
N ALA A 786 5.46 27.77 -21.12
CA ALA A 786 4.44 27.71 -22.17
C ALA A 786 4.89 28.54 -23.40
N PRO A 787 4.97 27.96 -24.62
CA PRO A 787 5.46 28.66 -25.81
C PRO A 787 4.65 29.90 -26.18
N GLU A 788 3.34 29.85 -25.97
CA GLU A 788 2.42 30.97 -26.19
C GLU A 788 2.05 31.65 -24.86
N ALA A 789 0.79 31.55 -24.43
CA ALA A 789 0.29 32.18 -23.23
C ALA A 789 0.29 31.19 -22.06
N GLY A 790 0.56 31.67 -20.84
CA GLY A 790 0.25 30.89 -19.64
C GLY A 790 -1.23 30.56 -19.56
N ILE A 791 -2.09 31.57 -19.74
CA ILE A 791 -3.54 31.44 -19.79
C ILE A 791 -4.06 32.19 -21.02
N ALA A 792 -4.72 31.47 -21.93
CA ALA A 792 -5.36 32.02 -23.12
C ALA A 792 -6.89 31.99 -22.97
N ILE A 793 -7.53 33.14 -23.12
CA ILE A 793 -8.99 33.27 -23.14
C ILE A 793 -9.39 33.59 -24.58
N ARG A 794 -9.85 32.57 -25.31
CA ARG A 794 -10.23 32.65 -26.72
C ARG A 794 -11.73 32.83 -26.92
N HIS A 795 -12.54 32.68 -25.87
CA HIS A 795 -14.00 32.82 -25.90
C HIS A 795 -14.54 33.67 -24.73
N ARG A 796 -15.81 34.10 -24.81
CA ARG A 796 -16.42 34.98 -23.81
C ARG A 796 -16.61 34.25 -22.47
N LEU A 797 -16.31 34.94 -21.38
CA LEU A 797 -16.52 34.50 -20.01
C LEU A 797 -17.75 35.18 -19.38
N GLY A 798 -18.50 34.45 -18.56
CA GLY A 798 -19.51 35.00 -17.66
C GLY A 798 -18.85 35.58 -16.41
N ALA A 799 -18.76 34.77 -15.36
CA ALA A 799 -17.89 35.00 -14.21
C ALA A 799 -16.65 34.09 -14.24
N ALA A 800 -15.46 34.65 -14.02
CA ALA A 800 -14.23 33.88 -13.95
C ALA A 800 -13.27 34.38 -12.87
N ARG A 801 -12.50 33.45 -12.31
CA ARG A 801 -11.48 33.72 -11.29
C ARG A 801 -10.16 33.05 -11.66
N ILE A 802 -9.11 33.86 -11.75
CA ILE A 802 -7.72 33.46 -11.98
C ILE A 802 -6.95 33.86 -10.72
N ALA A 803 -6.68 32.91 -9.81
CA ALA A 803 -6.11 33.26 -8.52
C ALA A 803 -4.96 32.37 -8.04
N GLY A 804 -3.91 32.95 -7.45
CA GLY A 804 -2.82 32.16 -6.85
C GLY A 804 -1.97 31.38 -7.86
N ASN A 805 -2.05 31.67 -9.16
CA ASN A 805 -1.29 30.94 -10.18
C ASN A 805 0.13 31.52 -10.31
N SER A 806 1.08 30.68 -10.70
CA SER A 806 2.45 31.07 -11.04
C SER A 806 2.71 30.76 -12.51
N VAL A 807 2.79 31.80 -13.35
CA VAL A 807 3.19 31.68 -14.76
C VAL A 807 4.62 32.18 -14.92
N LEU A 808 5.50 31.29 -15.33
CA LEU A 808 6.94 31.54 -15.45
C LEU A 808 7.38 31.34 -16.90
N ARG A 809 8.16 32.28 -17.44
CA ARG A 809 8.87 32.11 -18.72
C ARG A 809 7.96 31.81 -19.92
N ALA A 810 6.72 32.29 -19.90
CA ALA A 810 5.81 32.13 -21.03
C ALA A 810 6.29 32.93 -22.25
N GLY A 811 6.20 32.35 -23.46
CA GLY A 811 6.83 32.90 -24.66
C GLY A 811 6.10 34.06 -25.32
N ARG A 812 4.79 34.22 -25.08
CA ARG A 812 3.96 35.29 -25.67
C ARG A 812 3.17 36.13 -24.67
N ALA A 813 2.65 35.54 -23.59
CA ALA A 813 1.91 36.29 -22.57
C ALA A 813 1.76 35.47 -21.27
N ALA A 814 1.53 36.13 -20.14
CA ALA A 814 1.02 35.46 -18.95
C ALA A 814 -0.49 35.20 -19.10
N ILE A 815 -1.25 36.24 -19.47
CA ILE A 815 -2.68 36.16 -19.80
C ILE A 815 -2.91 36.85 -21.13
N ALA A 816 -3.53 36.15 -22.08
CA ALA A 816 -3.91 36.69 -23.39
C ALA A 816 -5.41 36.50 -23.64
N MET A 817 -6.13 37.60 -23.86
CA MET A 817 -7.51 37.60 -24.33
C MET A 817 -7.54 37.78 -25.85
N ALA A 818 -8.29 36.93 -26.57
CA ALA A 818 -8.50 37.08 -28.00
C ALA A 818 -9.47 38.24 -28.31
N ALA A 819 -9.43 38.74 -29.54
CA ALA A 819 -10.21 39.92 -29.98
C ALA A 819 -11.72 39.84 -29.72
N GLU A 820 -12.29 38.66 -29.93
CA GLU A 820 -13.73 38.37 -29.81
C GLU A 820 -14.12 37.91 -28.39
N SER A 821 -13.14 37.73 -27.52
CA SER A 821 -13.39 37.37 -26.12
C SER A 821 -13.87 38.57 -25.30
N GLY A 822 -14.11 38.33 -24.02
CA GLY A 822 -14.59 39.33 -23.07
C GLY A 822 -14.99 38.65 -21.78
N ALA A 823 -15.30 39.41 -20.73
CA ALA A 823 -15.78 38.86 -19.48
C ALA A 823 -16.83 39.75 -18.81
N GLY A 824 -17.88 39.17 -18.23
CA GLY A 824 -18.81 39.92 -17.37
C GLY A 824 -18.17 40.26 -16.01
N GLU A 825 -17.53 39.29 -15.39
CA GLU A 825 -16.76 39.47 -14.16
C GLU A 825 -15.47 38.68 -14.24
N LEU A 826 -14.32 39.33 -14.03
CA LEU A 826 -13.01 38.69 -14.02
C LEU A 826 -12.22 39.14 -12.79
N ALA A 827 -11.84 38.17 -11.97
CA ALA A 827 -10.96 38.37 -10.83
C ALA A 827 -9.59 37.75 -11.10
N VAL A 828 -8.56 38.57 -11.27
CA VAL A 828 -7.15 38.16 -11.38
C VAL A 828 -6.42 38.56 -10.10
N ILE A 829 -6.20 37.59 -9.21
CA ILE A 829 -5.86 37.88 -7.81
C ILE A 829 -4.69 37.04 -7.29
N ASP A 830 -3.75 37.64 -6.58
CA ASP A 830 -2.65 36.91 -5.90
C ASP A 830 -1.80 36.04 -6.87
N ASN A 831 -1.69 36.41 -8.15
CA ASN A 831 -0.90 35.65 -9.13
C ASN A 831 0.54 36.18 -9.25
N ARG A 832 1.44 35.30 -9.69
CA ARG A 832 2.85 35.58 -9.98
C ARG A 832 3.13 35.35 -11.46
N PHE A 833 3.47 36.41 -12.18
CA PHE A 833 3.83 36.39 -13.60
C PHE A 833 5.28 36.85 -13.75
N GLU A 834 6.19 35.96 -14.10
CA GLU A 834 7.63 36.25 -14.13
C GLU A 834 8.32 35.82 -15.41
N ASP A 835 9.31 36.62 -15.82
CA ASP A 835 10.16 36.41 -16.98
C ASP A 835 9.36 36.17 -18.26
N ILE A 836 8.29 36.94 -18.43
CA ILE A 836 7.37 36.79 -19.57
C ILE A 836 8.03 37.33 -20.85
N MET A 837 7.93 36.57 -21.93
CA MET A 837 8.57 36.83 -23.22
C MET A 837 10.11 36.91 -23.13
N PRO A 838 10.80 35.87 -22.59
CA PRO A 838 12.23 35.93 -22.32
C PRO A 838 13.10 35.92 -23.59
N THR A 839 12.58 35.37 -24.69
CA THR A 839 13.27 35.21 -25.99
C THR A 839 12.56 35.94 -27.13
N PHE A 840 11.51 36.72 -26.84
CA PHE A 840 10.73 37.42 -27.86
C PHE A 840 11.53 38.56 -28.49
N MET A 841 11.61 38.59 -29.83
CA MET A 841 12.37 39.60 -30.58
C MET A 841 11.47 40.64 -31.27
N GLY A 842 10.22 40.27 -31.62
CA GLY A 842 9.18 41.23 -32.00
C GLY A 842 9.12 41.68 -33.47
N ASP A 843 8.72 40.79 -34.38
CA ASP A 843 8.44 41.11 -35.80
C ASP A 843 7.12 41.89 -35.98
N GLY A 844 7.09 43.14 -35.51
CA GLY A 844 5.96 44.06 -35.70
C GLY A 844 4.75 43.87 -34.76
N GLU A 845 4.83 42.98 -33.77
CA GLU A 845 3.78 42.71 -32.77
C GLU A 845 4.07 43.38 -31.42
N ALA A 846 3.04 43.89 -30.75
CA ALA A 846 3.15 44.48 -29.41
C ALA A 846 3.42 43.40 -28.34
N ALA A 847 4.27 43.69 -27.37
CA ALA A 847 4.61 42.77 -26.28
C ALA A 847 3.76 43.09 -25.04
N VAL A 848 2.75 42.26 -24.74
CA VAL A 848 1.85 42.48 -23.59
C VAL A 848 1.83 41.26 -22.68
N ALA A 849 2.27 41.40 -21.43
CA ALA A 849 2.27 40.28 -20.50
C ALA A 849 0.87 39.88 -20.03
N VAL A 850 0.02 40.86 -19.70
CA VAL A 850 -1.38 40.64 -19.32
C VAL A 850 -2.25 41.53 -20.19
N HIS A 851 -2.93 40.93 -21.18
CA HIS A 851 -3.86 41.64 -22.06
C HIS A 851 -5.30 41.28 -21.71
N LEU A 852 -6.04 42.27 -21.22
CA LEU A 852 -7.44 42.15 -20.82
C LEU A 852 -8.32 42.96 -21.75
N ILE A 853 -9.33 42.33 -22.35
CA ILE A 853 -10.18 42.92 -23.38
C ILE A 853 -11.64 42.81 -22.93
N GLY A 854 -12.38 43.91 -22.97
CA GLY A 854 -13.85 43.89 -22.87
C GLY A 854 -14.39 43.29 -21.57
N VAL A 855 -13.79 43.64 -20.42
CA VAL A 855 -14.22 43.18 -19.10
C VAL A 855 -15.19 44.19 -18.47
N ASP A 856 -16.41 43.77 -18.13
CA ASP A 856 -17.38 44.67 -17.51
C ASP A 856 -16.98 45.02 -16.07
N ARG A 857 -16.61 44.02 -15.26
CA ARG A 857 -16.13 44.19 -13.87
C ARG A 857 -14.81 43.45 -13.64
N LEU A 858 -13.73 44.19 -13.47
CA LEU A 858 -12.37 43.67 -13.30
C LEU A 858 -11.85 43.92 -11.88
N THR A 859 -11.39 42.87 -11.22
CA THR A 859 -10.50 42.97 -10.05
C THR A 859 -9.14 42.42 -10.42
N PHE A 860 -8.11 43.26 -10.43
CA PHE A 860 -6.71 42.88 -10.63
C PHE A 860 -5.92 43.25 -9.38
N SER A 861 -5.82 42.36 -8.40
CA SER A 861 -5.27 42.71 -7.09
C SER A 861 -4.18 41.79 -6.58
N ARG A 862 -3.17 42.35 -5.91
CA ARG A 862 -2.07 41.62 -5.26
C ARG A 862 -1.29 40.70 -6.22
N ASN A 863 -1.24 41.04 -7.50
CA ASN A 863 -0.44 40.30 -8.47
C ASN A 863 0.99 40.83 -8.51
N THR A 864 1.94 39.94 -8.78
CA THR A 864 3.33 40.27 -9.09
C THR A 864 3.55 40.07 -10.60
N VAL A 865 3.99 41.11 -11.30
CA VAL A 865 4.37 41.04 -12.72
C VAL A 865 5.81 41.53 -12.85
N ARG A 866 6.71 40.64 -13.25
CA ARG A 866 8.14 40.91 -13.29
C ARG A 866 8.81 40.42 -14.57
N GLY A 867 9.79 41.16 -15.07
CA GLY A 867 10.70 40.68 -16.12
C GLY A 867 9.99 40.53 -17.47
N VAL A 868 9.24 41.55 -17.88
CA VAL A 868 8.42 41.48 -19.11
C VAL A 868 9.22 41.96 -20.30
N ALA A 869 9.34 41.12 -21.34
CA ALA A 869 9.87 41.47 -22.66
C ALA A 869 11.23 42.21 -22.65
N GLN A 870 12.11 41.84 -21.70
CA GLN A 870 13.38 42.51 -21.40
C GLN A 870 14.35 42.61 -22.59
N ARG A 871 14.16 41.81 -23.65
CA ARG A 871 15.03 41.75 -24.84
C ARG A 871 14.35 42.22 -26.13
N ALA A 872 13.07 42.61 -26.08
CA ALA A 872 12.23 42.82 -27.26
C ALA A 872 12.35 44.23 -27.87
N VAL A 873 13.57 44.64 -28.23
CA VAL A 873 13.90 46.01 -28.68
C VAL A 873 13.25 46.44 -30.00
N GLU A 874 12.82 45.49 -30.84
CA GLU A 874 12.26 45.79 -32.17
C GLU A 874 10.73 46.01 -32.17
N THR A 875 10.06 45.65 -31.07
CA THR A 875 8.59 45.73 -30.92
C THR A 875 8.05 47.17 -31.04
N PRO A 876 6.86 47.39 -31.63
CA PRO A 876 6.25 48.73 -31.76
C PRO A 876 5.84 49.35 -30.42
N GLY A 877 5.61 48.53 -29.39
CA GLY A 877 5.37 48.97 -28.02
C GLY A 877 5.07 47.81 -27.07
N GLN A 878 5.08 48.10 -25.77
CA GLN A 878 5.04 47.07 -24.73
C GLN A 878 4.20 47.46 -23.52
N ALA A 879 3.56 46.49 -22.88
CA ALA A 879 2.88 46.69 -21.60
C ALA A 879 3.01 45.50 -20.64
N ALA A 880 3.13 45.78 -19.33
CA ALA A 880 2.95 44.73 -18.32
C ALA A 880 1.47 44.34 -18.22
N VAL A 881 0.60 45.35 -18.06
CA VAL A 881 -0.85 45.18 -18.03
C VAL A 881 -1.47 46.14 -19.04
N PHE A 882 -2.21 45.59 -20.01
CA PHE A 882 -3.02 46.36 -20.95
C PHE A 882 -4.50 46.02 -20.77
N MET A 883 -5.26 47.00 -20.32
CA MET A 883 -6.72 46.95 -20.24
C MET A 883 -7.33 47.70 -21.42
N GLN A 884 -8.06 46.97 -22.24
CA GLN A 884 -8.69 47.50 -23.45
C GLN A 884 -10.20 47.35 -23.33
N GLY A 885 -10.90 48.47 -23.15
CA GLY A 885 -12.36 48.48 -23.00
C GLY A 885 -12.88 47.78 -21.75
N CYS A 886 -12.15 47.90 -20.63
CA CYS A 886 -12.61 47.44 -19.33
C CYS A 886 -13.43 48.54 -18.65
N ARG A 887 -14.70 48.26 -18.32
CA ARG A 887 -15.65 49.30 -17.89
C ARG A 887 -15.43 49.74 -16.44
N ASP A 888 -15.51 48.80 -15.49
CA ASP A 888 -15.26 49.03 -14.07
C ASP A 888 -14.06 48.19 -13.62
N ALA A 889 -12.96 48.84 -13.22
CA ALA A 889 -11.70 48.16 -12.92
C ALA A 889 -11.07 48.62 -11.59
N LEU A 890 -10.63 47.65 -10.80
CA LEU A 890 -9.84 47.85 -9.58
C LEU A 890 -8.47 47.17 -9.73
N LEU A 891 -7.40 47.96 -9.74
CA LEU A 891 -6.01 47.55 -9.71
C LEU A 891 -5.43 47.88 -8.34
N ALA A 892 -5.39 46.90 -7.42
CA ALA A 892 -5.05 47.15 -6.02
C ALA A 892 -3.87 46.31 -5.52
N GLY A 893 -2.86 46.93 -4.91
CA GLY A 893 -1.78 46.20 -4.22
C GLY A 893 -0.85 45.40 -5.14
N ASN A 894 -0.72 45.78 -6.42
CA ASN A 894 0.10 45.02 -7.37
C ASN A 894 1.57 45.43 -7.31
N GLN A 895 2.47 44.50 -7.65
CA GLN A 895 3.90 44.76 -7.82
C GLN A 895 4.29 44.59 -9.28
N LEU A 896 4.70 45.67 -9.94
CA LEU A 896 5.09 45.68 -11.36
C LEU A 896 6.55 46.12 -11.46
N THR A 897 7.45 45.21 -11.81
CA THR A 897 8.90 45.50 -11.85
C THR A 897 9.58 44.98 -13.11
N ASP A 898 10.67 45.62 -13.54
CA ASP A 898 11.48 45.15 -14.68
C ASP A 898 10.63 44.97 -15.95
N ILE A 899 10.07 46.06 -16.48
CA ILE A 899 9.15 46.04 -17.64
C ILE A 899 9.82 46.68 -18.87
N GLY A 900 9.99 45.87 -19.92
CA GLY A 900 10.60 46.24 -21.20
C GLY A 900 12.13 46.38 -21.17
N PRO A 901 12.78 46.47 -22.33
CA PRO A 901 14.22 46.65 -22.43
C PRO A 901 14.63 48.05 -21.96
N ILE A 902 15.84 48.16 -21.42
CA ILE A 902 16.46 49.42 -21.00
C ILE A 902 17.04 50.20 -22.20
N GLU A 903 17.18 49.54 -23.36
CA GLU A 903 17.78 50.10 -24.59
C GLU A 903 16.73 50.19 -25.72
N GLY A 904 16.82 51.24 -26.55
CA GLY A 904 15.95 51.46 -27.73
C GLY A 904 14.98 52.65 -27.60
N PHE A 905 14.32 53.01 -28.71
CA PHE A 905 13.32 54.10 -28.76
C PHE A 905 11.92 53.54 -29.03
N ARG A 906 11.19 53.17 -27.95
CA ARG A 906 9.82 52.63 -28.01
C ARG A 906 9.01 53.03 -26.79
N GLU A 907 7.69 52.92 -26.90
CA GLU A 907 6.77 53.16 -25.79
C GLU A 907 6.56 51.90 -24.96
N THR A 908 6.93 51.98 -23.68
CA THR A 908 6.80 50.90 -22.70
C THR A 908 5.94 51.37 -21.54
N MET A 909 4.95 50.57 -21.12
CA MET A 909 4.02 50.92 -20.06
C MET A 909 3.97 49.83 -18.99
N ALA A 910 4.00 50.18 -17.71
CA ALA A 910 3.63 49.18 -16.69
C ALA A 910 2.11 48.94 -16.71
N ILE A 911 1.32 50.01 -16.69
CA ILE A 911 -0.14 49.95 -16.83
C ILE A 911 -0.59 50.82 -18.01
N LEU A 912 -1.30 50.22 -18.96
CA LEU A 912 -2.01 50.91 -20.04
C LEU A 912 -3.51 50.62 -19.92
N ALA A 913 -4.35 51.67 -19.97
CA ALA A 913 -5.80 51.53 -20.06
C ALA A 913 -6.39 52.37 -21.19
N SER A 914 -7.36 51.83 -21.93
CA SER A 914 -8.08 52.54 -23.00
C SER A 914 -9.60 52.38 -22.91
N LEU A 915 -10.32 53.26 -23.62
CA LEU A 915 -11.79 53.29 -23.68
C LEU A 915 -12.44 51.96 -24.09
N PRO A 916 -13.74 51.75 -23.77
CA PRO A 916 -14.53 52.50 -22.79
C PRO A 916 -14.04 52.27 -21.35
N LEU A 917 -14.11 53.32 -20.54
CA LEU A 917 -13.78 53.30 -19.10
C LEU A 917 -14.90 54.05 -18.36
N ALA A 918 -15.53 53.43 -17.36
CA ALA A 918 -16.50 54.08 -16.48
C ALA A 918 -15.87 54.42 -15.12
N SER A 919 -15.22 53.45 -14.50
CA SER A 919 -14.42 53.66 -13.29
C SER A 919 -13.12 52.87 -13.33
N LEU A 920 -12.02 53.51 -12.95
CA LEU A 920 -10.72 52.85 -12.75
C LEU A 920 -10.09 53.33 -11.46
N HIS A 921 -9.81 52.38 -10.57
CA HIS A 921 -9.08 52.61 -9.33
C HIS A 921 -7.72 51.91 -9.42
N ILE A 922 -6.64 52.66 -9.34
CA ILE A 922 -5.27 52.14 -9.22
C ILE A 922 -4.78 52.52 -7.82
N THR A 923 -4.76 51.54 -6.92
CA THR A 923 -4.48 51.76 -5.50
C THR A 923 -3.31 50.93 -4.99
N ASP A 924 -2.53 51.51 -4.08
CA ASP A 924 -1.53 50.83 -3.24
C ASP A 924 -0.54 49.93 -4.01
N SER A 925 -0.28 50.25 -5.28
CA SER A 925 0.59 49.44 -6.14
C SER A 925 2.03 49.96 -6.12
N VAL A 926 2.98 49.04 -6.24
CA VAL A 926 4.42 49.32 -6.33
C VAL A 926 4.84 49.12 -7.78
N ILE A 927 5.29 50.18 -8.44
CA ILE A 927 5.70 50.16 -9.84
C ILE A 927 7.14 50.66 -9.93
N VAL A 928 8.05 49.79 -10.38
CA VAL A 928 9.48 50.10 -10.49
C VAL A 928 9.95 49.74 -11.88
N ARG A 929 10.52 50.70 -12.62
CA ARG A 929 10.99 50.46 -13.98
C ARG A 929 11.99 49.30 -14.07
N SER A 930 13.02 49.31 -13.25
CA SER A 930 13.94 48.19 -13.05
C SER A 930 14.57 48.22 -11.65
N GLN A 931 14.98 47.07 -11.13
CA GLN A 931 15.68 46.98 -9.83
C GLN A 931 17.17 47.38 -9.91
N ASP A 932 17.79 47.33 -11.08
CA ASP A 932 19.22 47.61 -11.28
C ASP A 932 19.56 49.12 -11.26
N GLY A 933 18.53 49.98 -11.17
CA GLY A 933 18.68 51.43 -11.15
C GLY A 933 18.88 52.08 -12.53
N PRO A 934 18.96 53.42 -12.57
CA PRO A 934 19.06 54.18 -13.82
C PRO A 934 20.46 54.05 -14.44
N ARG A 935 20.53 53.93 -15.78
CA ARG A 935 21.78 54.01 -16.56
C ARG A 935 21.92 55.41 -17.19
N GLU A 936 23.15 55.90 -17.36
CA GLU A 936 23.45 57.29 -17.77
C GLU A 936 22.85 57.74 -19.13
N GLN A 937 22.31 56.83 -19.95
CA GLN A 937 21.73 57.13 -21.28
C GLN A 937 20.42 56.37 -21.58
N ASP A 938 19.48 56.29 -20.64
CA ASP A 938 18.16 55.70 -20.93
C ASP A 938 17.27 56.68 -21.74
N ALA A 939 17.18 56.46 -23.06
CA ALA A 939 16.42 57.26 -24.02
C ALA A 939 15.01 56.72 -24.32
N THR A 940 14.54 55.71 -23.58
CA THR A 940 13.25 55.06 -23.85
C THR A 940 12.05 55.90 -23.35
N SER A 941 10.89 55.71 -23.99
CA SER A 941 9.63 56.35 -23.61
C SER A 941 8.84 55.43 -22.67
N TRP A 942 9.15 55.49 -21.38
CA TRP A 942 8.56 54.60 -20.38
C TRP A 942 7.56 55.31 -19.46
N TYR A 943 6.41 54.69 -19.25
CA TYR A 943 5.34 55.17 -18.37
C TYR A 943 5.04 54.12 -17.30
N ALA A 944 4.90 54.53 -16.03
CA ALA A 944 4.36 53.64 -15.00
C ALA A 944 2.85 53.47 -15.21
N ILE A 945 2.12 54.58 -15.38
CA ILE A 945 0.68 54.56 -15.60
C ILE A 945 0.36 55.44 -16.81
N ARG A 946 -0.30 54.87 -17.81
CA ARG A 946 -0.81 55.60 -18.97
C ARG A 946 -2.28 55.29 -19.22
N ILE A 947 -3.13 56.30 -19.07
CA ILE A 947 -4.58 56.18 -19.28
C ILE A 947 -5.00 57.00 -20.50
N LEU A 948 -5.56 56.33 -21.51
CA LEU A 948 -6.00 56.91 -22.77
C LEU A 948 -7.53 56.74 -22.89
N ALA A 949 -8.26 57.49 -22.07
CA ALA A 949 -9.72 57.44 -21.93
C ALA A 949 -10.45 58.70 -22.49
N GLY A 950 -9.76 59.56 -23.24
CA GLY A 950 -10.32 60.83 -23.75
C GLY A 950 -9.93 61.18 -25.19
N ILE A 951 -9.15 60.32 -25.87
CA ILE A 951 -8.63 60.58 -27.22
C ILE A 951 -9.37 59.76 -28.27
N SER A 952 -9.52 60.32 -29.47
CA SER A 952 -10.08 59.64 -30.65
C SER A 952 -8.99 58.92 -31.48
N GLU A 953 -7.77 58.79 -30.94
CA GLU A 953 -6.64 58.13 -31.58
C GLU A 953 -6.48 56.68 -31.08
N SER A 954 -6.04 55.77 -31.97
CA SER A 954 -5.73 54.39 -31.62
C SER A 954 -4.61 54.33 -30.56
N PRO A 955 -4.74 53.53 -29.49
CA PRO A 955 -3.66 53.35 -28.52
C PRO A 955 -2.41 52.80 -29.23
N PRO A 956 -1.21 53.14 -28.74
CA PRO A 956 0.07 52.89 -29.43
C PRO A 956 0.36 51.41 -29.68
N LEU A 957 -0.28 50.50 -28.94
CA LEU A 957 -0.12 49.06 -29.04
C LEU A 957 -1.06 48.38 -30.05
N THR A 958 -1.99 49.13 -30.67
CA THR A 958 -2.91 48.60 -31.69
C THR A 958 -2.39 48.92 -33.10
N HIS A 959 -1.78 47.93 -33.76
CA HIS A 959 -1.12 48.15 -35.05
C HIS A 959 -2.16 48.38 -36.17
N ARG A 960 -2.06 49.51 -36.89
CA ARG A 960 -3.04 49.94 -37.93
C ARG A 960 -3.15 49.02 -39.15
N ARG A 961 -2.22 48.08 -39.37
CA ARG A 961 -2.18 47.26 -40.59
C ARG A 961 -2.95 45.94 -40.52
N ARG A 962 -3.39 45.50 -39.34
CA ARG A 962 -4.26 44.31 -39.14
C ARG A 962 -5.16 44.59 -37.93
N LEU A 963 -6.47 44.78 -38.13
CA LEU A 963 -7.45 44.99 -37.04
C LEU A 963 -7.71 43.69 -36.26
N ASN A 964 -6.67 43.10 -35.68
CA ASN A 964 -6.78 41.88 -34.87
C ASN A 964 -7.31 42.16 -33.46
N TYR A 965 -7.52 43.43 -33.07
CA TYR A 965 -8.06 43.82 -31.76
C TYR A 965 -9.05 44.98 -31.92
N PRO A 966 -10.05 45.11 -31.02
CA PRO A 966 -11.08 46.15 -31.14
C PRO A 966 -10.55 47.55 -30.89
N LEU A 967 -10.64 48.42 -31.90
CA LEU A 967 -10.38 49.85 -31.78
C LEU A 967 -11.61 50.54 -31.19
N PHE A 968 -11.45 51.22 -30.06
CA PHE A 968 -12.52 52.02 -29.47
C PHE A 968 -12.40 53.49 -29.88
N VAL A 969 -13.47 54.03 -30.45
CA VAL A 969 -13.55 55.43 -30.92
C VAL A 969 -14.74 56.11 -30.25
N ARG A 970 -14.55 57.35 -29.80
CA ARG A 970 -15.62 58.14 -29.20
C ARG A 970 -16.04 59.28 -30.12
N THR A 971 -17.34 59.41 -30.34
CA THR A 971 -17.96 60.49 -31.13
C THR A 971 -19.25 60.94 -30.45
N GLU A 972 -19.40 62.24 -30.20
CA GLU A 972 -20.60 62.87 -29.62
C GLU A 972 -21.12 62.19 -28.33
N GLY A 973 -20.21 61.70 -27.47
CA GLY A 973 -20.57 61.02 -26.21
C GLY A 973 -20.87 59.52 -26.33
N THR A 974 -20.94 58.98 -27.55
CA THR A 974 -21.07 57.55 -27.82
C THR A 974 -19.69 56.93 -28.06
N VAL A 975 -19.42 55.74 -27.50
CA VAL A 975 -18.21 54.96 -27.76
C VAL A 975 -18.58 53.79 -28.67
N PHE A 976 -17.89 53.71 -29.80
CA PHE A 976 -17.98 52.62 -30.77
C PHE A 976 -16.77 51.71 -30.64
N ALA A 977 -16.96 50.40 -30.79
CA ALA A 977 -15.90 49.44 -31.05
C ALA A 977 -15.87 49.12 -32.54
N ILE A 978 -14.69 49.17 -33.14
CA ILE A 978 -14.40 48.88 -34.54
C ILE A 978 -13.41 47.72 -34.57
N ASP A 979 -13.81 46.60 -35.14
CA ASP A 979 -12.93 45.43 -35.34
C ASP A 979 -13.22 44.77 -36.70
N ALA A 980 -12.61 43.61 -36.94
CA ALA A 980 -12.82 42.82 -38.15
C ALA A 980 -14.30 42.43 -38.40
N PHE A 981 -15.17 42.53 -37.40
CA PHE A 981 -16.59 42.15 -37.46
C PHE A 981 -17.52 43.35 -37.66
N GLY A 982 -16.98 44.58 -37.67
CA GLY A 982 -17.72 45.80 -37.99
C GLY A 982 -17.68 46.84 -36.87
N ILE A 983 -18.67 47.73 -36.88
CA ILE A 983 -18.79 48.85 -35.94
C ILE A 983 -20.00 48.60 -35.03
N ARG A 984 -19.79 48.59 -33.71
CA ARG A 984 -20.87 48.45 -32.71
C ARG A 984 -20.78 49.52 -31.64
N THR A 985 -21.91 49.99 -31.14
CA THR A 985 -21.96 50.87 -29.95
C THR A 985 -21.69 50.06 -28.69
N VAL A 986 -20.72 50.48 -27.87
CA VAL A 986 -20.34 49.78 -26.61
C VAL A 986 -20.62 50.57 -25.35
N ALA A 987 -20.78 51.89 -25.46
CA ALA A 987 -21.23 52.75 -24.36
C ALA A 987 -21.82 54.07 -24.89
N ASN A 988 -22.68 54.72 -24.12
CA ASN A 988 -23.23 56.05 -24.42
C ASN A 988 -23.23 56.91 -23.14
N GLY A 989 -22.77 58.16 -23.23
CA GLY A 989 -22.82 59.13 -22.13
C GLY A 989 -21.88 58.83 -20.95
N LEU A 990 -20.73 58.20 -21.18
CA LEU A 990 -19.76 57.89 -20.12
C LEU A 990 -19.13 59.16 -19.53
N ASP A 991 -19.12 59.25 -18.20
CA ASP A 991 -18.39 60.24 -17.40
C ASP A 991 -17.31 59.51 -16.57
N PRO A 992 -16.12 59.24 -17.14
CA PRO A 992 -15.14 58.36 -16.54
C PRO A 992 -14.61 58.90 -15.22
N VAL A 993 -14.49 58.04 -14.21
CA VAL A 993 -13.85 58.36 -12.93
C VAL A 993 -12.54 57.58 -12.81
N LEU A 994 -11.44 58.29 -12.58
CA LEU A 994 -10.11 57.72 -12.36
C LEU A 994 -9.62 58.08 -10.97
N HIS A 995 -9.23 57.06 -10.19
CA HIS A 995 -8.55 57.20 -8.91
C HIS A 995 -7.15 56.61 -9.00
N ILE A 996 -6.12 57.42 -8.76
CA ILE A 996 -4.73 56.99 -8.60
C ILE A 996 -4.34 57.32 -7.16
N GLN A 997 -4.28 56.30 -6.29
CA GLN A 997 -4.15 56.50 -4.85
C GLN A 997 -3.09 55.61 -4.20
N GLY A 998 -2.26 56.17 -3.31
CA GLY A 998 -1.37 55.37 -2.46
C GLY A 998 -0.27 54.59 -3.20
N ASN A 999 0.00 54.89 -4.47
CA ASN A 999 0.97 54.13 -5.26
C ASN A 999 2.40 54.61 -5.02
N SER A 1000 3.35 53.67 -5.08
CA SER A 1000 4.79 53.94 -5.05
C SER A 1000 5.41 53.69 -6.42
N ILE A 1001 5.86 54.75 -7.07
CA ILE A 1001 6.33 54.75 -8.45
C ILE A 1001 7.79 55.20 -8.53
N THR A 1002 8.65 54.34 -9.06
CA THR A 1002 10.04 54.67 -9.41
C THR A 1002 10.22 54.48 -10.91
N ALA A 1003 10.41 55.57 -11.63
CA ALA A 1003 10.49 55.63 -13.08
C ALA A 1003 11.80 56.29 -13.52
N TRP A 1004 12.21 56.08 -14.77
CA TRP A 1004 13.18 56.91 -15.48
C TRP A 1004 12.93 56.80 -16.98
N GLY A 1005 13.52 57.71 -17.78
CA GLY A 1005 13.31 57.81 -19.24
C GLY A 1005 12.83 59.20 -19.66
N GLN A 1006 12.36 59.33 -20.91
CA GLN A 1006 11.98 60.63 -21.51
C GLN A 1006 10.50 61.02 -21.33
N SER A 1007 9.68 60.09 -20.84
CA SER A 1007 8.23 60.24 -20.70
C SER A 1007 7.80 60.52 -19.26
N PRO A 1008 6.60 61.09 -19.05
CA PRO A 1008 5.98 61.15 -17.72
C PRO A 1008 5.90 59.79 -17.06
N ALA A 1009 6.14 59.72 -15.75
CA ALA A 1009 5.89 58.51 -14.98
C ALA A 1009 4.39 58.19 -14.96
N VAL A 1010 3.54 59.22 -14.84
CA VAL A 1010 2.08 59.08 -14.88
C VAL A 1010 1.50 60.03 -15.93
N GLN A 1011 0.77 59.48 -16.89
CA GLN A 1011 -0.02 60.24 -17.85
C GLN A 1011 -1.47 59.75 -17.83
N ALA A 1012 -2.43 60.65 -17.61
CA ALA A 1012 -3.84 60.30 -17.71
C ALA A 1012 -4.60 61.34 -18.53
N ILE A 1013 -5.28 60.88 -19.58
CA ILE A 1013 -6.12 61.69 -20.46
C ILE A 1013 -7.51 61.08 -20.47
N LEU A 1014 -8.50 61.81 -19.95
CA LEU A 1014 -9.89 61.37 -19.87
C LEU A 1014 -10.83 62.57 -19.92
N ASP A 1015 -12.09 62.35 -20.27
CA ASP A 1015 -13.10 63.42 -20.36
C ASP A 1015 -14.06 63.40 -19.17
N GLY A 1016 -13.54 63.10 -17.98
CA GLY A 1016 -14.32 62.95 -16.75
C GLY A 1016 -13.58 63.49 -15.52
N SER A 1017 -13.63 62.75 -14.41
CA SER A 1017 -13.02 63.14 -13.14
C SER A 1017 -11.76 62.33 -12.85
N CYS A 1018 -10.69 63.00 -12.40
CA CYS A 1018 -9.45 62.37 -11.99
C CYS A 1018 -9.06 62.78 -10.57
N VAL A 1019 -8.84 61.82 -9.70
CA VAL A 1019 -8.33 62.01 -8.34
C VAL A 1019 -6.96 61.36 -8.23
N VAL A 1020 -5.95 62.15 -7.87
CA VAL A 1020 -4.57 61.69 -7.64
C VAL A 1020 -4.18 62.03 -6.21
N THR A 1021 -4.08 61.03 -5.33
CA THR A 1021 -3.84 61.29 -3.90
C THR A 1021 -2.92 60.32 -3.19
N GLY A 1022 -2.04 60.82 -2.31
CA GLY A 1022 -1.21 59.97 -1.46
C GLY A 1022 -0.14 59.15 -2.20
N ASN A 1023 0.23 59.52 -3.43
CA ASN A 1023 1.20 58.76 -4.22
C ASN A 1023 2.63 59.29 -4.00
N THR A 1024 3.62 58.41 -4.08
CA THR A 1024 5.03 58.77 -4.14
C THR A 1024 5.58 58.47 -5.54
N CYS A 1025 5.92 59.50 -6.30
CA CYS A 1025 6.46 59.38 -7.65
C CYS A 1025 7.89 59.90 -7.69
N HIS A 1026 8.83 59.05 -8.09
CA HIS A 1026 10.22 59.41 -8.28
C HIS A 1026 10.63 59.14 -9.72
N LEU A 1027 10.97 60.20 -10.46
CA LEU A 1027 11.58 60.11 -11.78
C LEU A 1027 13.10 60.30 -11.63
N GLN A 1028 13.88 59.30 -12.00
CA GLN A 1028 15.35 59.31 -12.04
C GLN A 1028 15.83 59.52 -13.50
N GLY A 1029 17.06 59.98 -13.73
CA GLY A 1029 17.60 60.17 -15.10
C GLY A 1029 17.26 61.50 -15.81
N GLN A 1030 17.91 61.76 -16.95
CA GLN A 1030 18.11 63.06 -17.60
C GLN A 1030 16.84 63.90 -17.91
N SER A 1031 17.02 65.23 -17.93
CA SER A 1031 16.05 66.33 -18.16
C SER A 1031 15.18 66.23 -19.42
N GLY A 1032 14.22 65.32 -19.45
CA GLY A 1032 13.07 65.44 -20.36
C GLY A 1032 12.20 66.65 -19.98
N ALA A 1033 11.75 67.43 -20.98
CA ALA A 1033 10.88 68.61 -20.80
C ALA A 1033 9.49 68.30 -20.20
N ASN A 1034 9.14 67.01 -20.08
CA ASN A 1034 7.86 66.57 -19.58
C ASN A 1034 7.79 66.63 -18.05
N ALA A 1035 6.57 66.83 -17.53
CA ALA A 1035 6.31 66.70 -16.10
C ALA A 1035 6.29 65.23 -15.68
N VAL A 1036 6.62 64.96 -14.40
CA VAL A 1036 6.57 63.58 -13.84
C VAL A 1036 5.15 63.04 -13.87
N VAL A 1037 4.18 63.90 -13.53
CA VAL A 1037 2.74 63.60 -13.56
C VAL A 1037 2.04 64.56 -14.52
N GLN A 1038 1.38 64.03 -15.54
CA GLN A 1038 0.58 64.78 -16.52
C GLN A 1038 -0.87 64.29 -16.51
N ILE A 1039 -1.81 65.17 -16.16
CA ILE A 1039 -3.24 64.82 -16.10
C ILE A 1039 -4.06 65.81 -16.94
N ALA A 1040 -4.84 65.29 -17.88
CA ALA A 1040 -5.85 66.03 -18.63
C ALA A 1040 -7.24 65.44 -18.34
N ALA A 1041 -8.09 66.19 -17.63
CA ALA A 1041 -9.45 65.78 -17.27
C ALA A 1041 -10.39 66.98 -17.08
N GLN A 1042 -11.71 66.77 -17.16
CA GLN A 1042 -12.69 67.86 -16.95
C GLN A 1042 -12.63 68.38 -15.50
N ARG A 1043 -12.53 67.45 -14.53
CA ARG A 1043 -12.46 67.71 -13.08
C ARG A 1043 -11.25 67.01 -12.48
N ILE A 1044 -10.41 67.74 -11.75
CA ILE A 1044 -9.14 67.24 -11.22
C ILE A 1044 -9.02 67.50 -9.71
N ALA A 1045 -8.69 66.49 -8.92
CA ALA A 1045 -8.30 66.66 -7.52
C ALA A 1045 -6.92 66.04 -7.29
N VAL A 1046 -5.94 66.84 -6.86
CA VAL A 1046 -4.56 66.39 -6.60
C VAL A 1046 -4.18 66.74 -5.17
N SER A 1047 -3.93 65.73 -4.33
CA SER A 1047 -3.59 65.99 -2.91
C SER A 1047 -2.62 65.03 -2.26
N ASN A 1048 -1.83 65.51 -1.31
CA ASN A 1048 -0.95 64.67 -0.47
C ASN A 1048 0.04 63.79 -1.26
N ASN A 1049 0.47 64.19 -2.46
CA ASN A 1049 1.45 63.44 -3.25
C ASN A 1049 2.87 63.94 -2.99
N VAL A 1050 3.85 63.05 -3.12
CA VAL A 1050 5.29 63.37 -3.10
C VAL A 1050 5.86 63.11 -4.49
N VAL A 1051 6.32 64.14 -5.19
CA VAL A 1051 6.83 64.04 -6.56
C VAL A 1051 8.26 64.55 -6.65
N ARG A 1052 9.19 63.66 -6.99
CA ARG A 1052 10.64 63.94 -7.04
C ARG A 1052 11.17 63.82 -8.47
N ARG A 1053 11.91 64.83 -8.94
CA ARG A 1053 12.71 64.81 -10.19
C ARG A 1053 14.08 65.48 -9.97
N PRO A 1054 15.09 65.19 -10.80
CA PRO A 1054 16.45 65.74 -10.67
C PRO A 1054 16.64 67.17 -11.23
N SER A 1055 15.59 67.85 -11.71
CA SER A 1055 15.69 69.19 -12.32
C SER A 1055 14.57 70.13 -11.87
N GLU A 1056 14.79 71.45 -11.94
CA GLU A 1056 13.81 72.50 -11.56
C GLU A 1056 12.61 72.66 -12.52
N GLN A 1057 12.42 71.74 -13.47
CA GLN A 1057 11.31 71.78 -14.42
C GLN A 1057 9.98 71.39 -13.74
N ASP A 1058 8.88 71.41 -14.50
CA ASP A 1058 7.55 71.12 -13.96
C ASP A 1058 7.49 69.69 -13.38
N ALA A 1059 7.09 69.53 -12.12
CA ALA A 1059 6.87 68.23 -11.49
C ALA A 1059 5.49 67.67 -11.82
N ILE A 1060 4.46 68.53 -11.83
CA ILE A 1060 3.06 68.16 -12.09
C ILE A 1060 2.46 69.14 -13.10
N GLN A 1061 1.84 68.62 -14.16
CA GLN A 1061 1.11 69.39 -15.16
C GLN A 1061 -0.33 68.91 -15.25
N LEU A 1062 -1.26 69.84 -15.08
CA LEU A 1062 -2.69 69.60 -15.06
C LEU A 1062 -3.37 70.38 -16.19
N GLN A 1063 -4.35 69.79 -16.85
CA GLN A 1063 -5.20 70.43 -17.84
C GLN A 1063 -6.66 70.10 -17.54
N GLY A 1064 -7.46 71.10 -17.14
CA GLY A 1064 -8.85 70.88 -16.75
C GLY A 1064 -9.65 72.15 -16.48
N LYS A 1065 -10.97 72.01 -16.41
CA LYS A 1065 -11.92 73.13 -16.20
C LYS A 1065 -12.15 73.43 -14.72
N ALA A 1066 -12.21 72.39 -13.88
CA ALA A 1066 -12.38 72.51 -12.44
C ALA A 1066 -11.27 71.72 -11.72
N PHE A 1067 -10.63 72.32 -10.71
CA PHE A 1067 -9.51 71.69 -10.03
C PHE A 1067 -9.40 72.03 -8.53
N THR A 1068 -8.77 71.12 -7.77
CA THR A 1068 -8.33 71.32 -6.38
C THR A 1068 -6.94 70.72 -6.23
N VAL A 1069 -5.98 71.50 -5.71
CA VAL A 1069 -4.57 71.08 -5.58
C VAL A 1069 -4.04 71.45 -4.20
N VAL A 1070 -3.90 70.49 -3.29
CA VAL A 1070 -3.63 70.75 -1.85
C VAL A 1070 -2.66 69.72 -1.23
N GLY A 1071 -1.68 70.19 -0.47
CA GLY A 1071 -0.84 69.34 0.39
C GLY A 1071 0.20 68.49 -0.35
N ASN A 1072 0.57 68.85 -1.58
CA ASN A 1072 1.58 68.11 -2.34
C ASN A 1072 2.99 68.62 -2.00
N ILE A 1073 3.97 67.71 -2.00
CA ILE A 1073 5.40 68.01 -1.86
C ILE A 1073 6.06 67.70 -3.20
N THR A 1074 6.54 68.72 -3.91
CA THR A 1074 7.13 68.54 -5.25
C THR A 1074 8.53 69.15 -5.34
N PHE A 1075 9.41 68.47 -6.06
CA PHE A 1075 10.74 68.97 -6.43
C PHE A 1075 10.69 69.49 -7.86
N GLY A 1076 10.04 70.64 -8.05
CA GLY A 1076 9.68 71.21 -9.35
C GLY A 1076 8.28 71.82 -9.37
N ASN A 1077 7.95 72.59 -10.40
CA ASN A 1077 6.73 73.41 -10.44
C ASN A 1077 5.44 72.58 -10.62
N ILE A 1078 4.32 73.09 -10.11
CA ILE A 1078 2.98 72.59 -10.45
C ILE A 1078 2.30 73.59 -11.37
N ARG A 1079 1.84 73.14 -12.54
CA ARG A 1079 1.11 73.97 -13.51
C ARG A 1079 -0.31 73.49 -13.76
N ILE A 1080 -1.22 74.43 -13.95
CA ILE A 1080 -2.60 74.21 -14.38
C ILE A 1080 -2.85 75.01 -15.67
N ASN A 1081 -3.32 74.35 -16.72
CA ASN A 1081 -3.58 74.94 -18.04
C ASN A 1081 -2.38 75.77 -18.58
N GLY A 1082 -1.16 75.30 -18.33
CA GLY A 1082 0.10 75.95 -18.75
C GLY A 1082 0.61 77.08 -17.84
N SER A 1083 -0.19 77.53 -16.87
CA SER A 1083 0.16 78.61 -15.93
C SER A 1083 0.55 78.06 -14.55
N PRO A 1084 1.33 78.80 -13.74
CA PRO A 1084 1.52 78.49 -12.32
C PRO A 1084 0.19 78.40 -11.57
N LEU A 1085 0.15 77.66 -10.45
CA LEU A 1085 -1.06 77.57 -9.62
C LEU A 1085 -1.50 78.97 -9.13
N PRO A 1086 -2.78 79.35 -9.27
CA PRO A 1086 -3.29 80.58 -8.67
C PRO A 1086 -3.52 80.44 -7.16
N PRO A 1087 -3.55 81.54 -6.38
CA PRO A 1087 -4.02 81.52 -4.99
C PRO A 1087 -5.46 80.98 -4.88
N PRO A 1088 -5.82 80.24 -3.81
CA PRO A 1088 -5.00 79.88 -2.64
C PRO A 1088 -4.13 78.63 -2.86
N TRP A 1089 -4.21 77.97 -4.02
CA TRP A 1089 -3.61 76.65 -4.22
C TRP A 1089 -2.08 76.66 -4.18
N GLN A 1090 -1.44 77.75 -4.61
CA GLN A 1090 0.01 77.87 -4.57
C GLN A 1090 0.56 77.69 -3.16
N ASP A 1091 -0.02 78.36 -2.16
CA ASP A 1091 0.46 78.37 -0.77
C ASP A 1091 0.16 77.06 -0.02
N LEU A 1092 -0.75 76.24 -0.56
CA LEU A 1092 -1.13 74.97 0.03
C LEU A 1092 -0.24 73.80 -0.43
N ASN A 1093 0.81 74.05 -1.20
CA ASN A 1093 1.74 73.03 -1.68
C ASN A 1093 3.19 73.43 -1.35
N VAL A 1094 4.06 72.45 -1.10
CA VAL A 1094 5.48 72.67 -0.79
C VAL A 1094 6.31 72.40 -2.03
N LEU A 1095 6.96 73.44 -2.54
CA LEU A 1095 7.99 73.34 -3.57
C LEU A 1095 9.34 73.19 -2.86
N SER A 1096 9.84 71.96 -2.75
CA SER A 1096 11.18 71.72 -2.23
C SER A 1096 12.20 71.96 -3.33
N SER A 1097 13.22 72.77 -3.07
CA SER A 1097 14.41 72.88 -3.91
C SER A 1097 15.20 71.57 -3.92
#